data_AF-A0ABD5WBR1-F1
#
_entry.id   AF-A0ABD5WBR1-F1
#
_cell.length_a   1.000
_cell.length_b   1.000
_cell.length_c   1.000
_cell.angle_alpha   90.00
_cell.angle_beta   90.00
_cell.angle_gamma   90.00
#
_symmetry.space_group_name_H-M   'P 1'
#
loop_
_entity.id
_entity.type
_entity.pdbx_description
1 polymer ?
#
loop_
_entity_poly.entity_id
_entity_poly.type
_entity_poly.pdbx_seq_one_letter_code
_entity_poly.pdbx_strand_id
1 'polypeptide(L)'
;MTDTHLTRRRLLAGGALAGATAAAGCAGLFGGSGGGDRVETATVEDDRARTLAAAHAPDLYFGVGERWFPTDPRVYAAESGDQTTLDGFAAFDGYSRDVAAAGEPPHRVAFYRVVEYADTDLAVVQYWFYSAFDQFTTNFHWHDWELLQVFLDTSEETGDPETGDPQLLSASAHARSVPNNEFLDPETDRASVISEVGSHSSALGVNETKDVFERLPIATDIADVSNGALALTDLPAAYGLPRGEGYRLPFAMPELDGAPIYEHPDLPNVDRDHLVPAEMTVESFAGLPSPPDDLPLRETGHRFAFEGAETAAEADYTYELVPMAEMDVAEFTGPQLSFEFAVPDFAEDAIASHITTTGTPKTQPRYRDPVADVTDPRHRAALSERFGLDVTGVAGDVVALLREATSSDEAPGSNGVETTEPRVEGVALLESDPVAVPSFNGVVALRDVPPGDHRLTVNGAGVAPYSQPLRHEADGEATAAGVDGAVVVAANEDAVKVRASVDADTPAIARVRVDDDVAGTVYDAPAPPVSGGDAGSDGSGGSSRPGEVALYAHRDGAYTAEVEDAEGGVGAFRVNPGTDQSTATLADVRTGKASLTAFLLTLLTETTAQAAVFEDGDADGIDEVDVPDSTRERAGDAAETVADLLGETTETTETTEESVEEAVDDATNTTEEPIDDTTDAVEEAVDDTTDTTTTATDDAVSDTTDTTDDVVDATATPRPTPTATPEPTDTPTGRTGSDDADDVLDDLDRQPDAFTGLVTALDAGTRAAVRANDAAQAGDFETADDRLRGLRRRTVAIADAIERTRGDLPEQLPGLVERRLPQVERRIEQALASDR
;
A
#
# COMPACT_ATOMS: atom_id res chain seq x y z
N MET A 1 -12.08 -1.41 58.30
CA MET A 1 -11.33 -0.68 57.26
C MET A 1 -10.74 -1.73 56.33
N THR A 2 -11.52 -2.10 55.33
CA THR A 2 -11.18 -2.97 54.20
C THR A 2 -12.22 -2.59 53.16
N ASP A 3 -11.86 -1.72 52.22
CA ASP A 3 -12.74 -1.32 51.13
C ASP A 3 -12.45 -2.21 49.92
N THR A 4 -13.53 -2.72 49.36
CA THR A 4 -13.57 -3.78 48.38
C THR A 4 -13.98 -3.14 47.06
N HIS A 5 -13.03 -2.90 46.15
CA HIS A 5 -13.38 -2.46 44.80
C HIS A 5 -13.86 -3.67 44.00
N LEU A 6 -15.18 -3.85 43.97
CA LEU A 6 -15.89 -4.69 43.02
C LEU A 6 -15.67 -4.10 41.61
N THR A 7 -14.86 -4.77 40.80
CA THR A 7 -14.68 -4.45 39.37
C THR A 7 -15.95 -4.78 38.58
N ARG A 8 -16.29 -3.89 37.63
CA ARG A 8 -17.44 -3.95 36.70
C ARG A 8 -17.65 -5.33 36.05
N ARG A 9 -16.58 -6.12 35.86
CA ARG A 9 -16.54 -7.47 35.27
C ARG A 9 -17.55 -8.47 35.89
N ARG A 10 -17.86 -8.37 37.19
CA ARG A 10 -18.80 -9.30 37.86
C ARG A 10 -20.27 -8.89 37.84
N LEU A 11 -20.60 -7.64 37.49
CA LEU A 11 -21.99 -7.17 37.45
C LEU A 11 -22.68 -7.49 36.13
N LEU A 12 -21.92 -7.70 35.05
CA LEU A 12 -22.45 -8.08 33.74
C LEU A 12 -22.53 -9.61 33.53
N ALA A 13 -21.68 -10.40 34.22
CA ALA A 13 -21.77 -11.86 34.22
C ALA A 13 -23.06 -12.41 34.88
N GLY A 14 -23.81 -11.59 35.64
CA GLY A 14 -25.04 -11.98 36.32
C GLY A 14 -26.34 -11.87 35.50
N GLY A 15 -26.27 -11.43 34.24
CA GLY A 15 -27.44 -11.17 33.38
C GLY A 15 -27.62 -12.10 32.18
N ALA A 16 -26.69 -13.01 31.91
CA ALA A 16 -26.68 -13.86 30.71
C ALA A 16 -27.35 -15.24 30.94
N LEU A 17 -28.56 -15.26 31.49
CA LEU A 17 -29.32 -16.50 31.67
C LEU A 17 -30.71 -16.43 31.01
N ALA A 18 -30.73 -16.11 29.71
CA ALA A 18 -31.80 -16.45 28.76
C ALA A 18 -31.44 -15.89 27.37
N GLY A 19 -30.89 -16.72 26.47
CA GLY A 19 -30.63 -16.30 25.09
C GLY A 19 -29.70 -17.17 24.26
N ALA A 20 -29.62 -18.48 24.52
CA ALA A 20 -28.86 -19.40 23.68
C ALA A 20 -29.70 -19.81 22.45
N THR A 21 -29.77 -18.95 21.43
CA THR A 21 -30.16 -19.29 20.05
C THR A 21 -29.82 -18.12 19.11
N ALA A 22 -28.57 -18.00 18.68
CA ALA A 22 -28.15 -17.27 17.47
C ALA A 22 -26.63 -17.47 17.23
N ALA A 23 -26.21 -18.71 16.95
CA ALA A 23 -24.86 -19.02 16.47
C ALA A 23 -25.02 -19.98 15.29
N ALA A 24 -25.46 -19.44 14.15
CA ALA A 24 -25.52 -20.09 12.84
C ALA A 24 -25.95 -19.01 11.84
N GLY A 25 -24.99 -18.25 11.29
CA GLY A 25 -25.40 -17.11 10.47
C GLY A 25 -24.33 -16.29 9.77
N CYS A 26 -23.13 -16.81 9.47
CA CYS A 26 -22.19 -16.13 8.56
C CYS A 26 -21.59 -17.05 7.48
N ALA A 27 -22.24 -18.19 7.18
CA ALA A 27 -21.84 -19.10 6.10
C ALA A 27 -22.59 -18.83 4.76
N GLY A 28 -23.21 -17.66 4.58
CA GLY A 28 -24.25 -17.48 3.55
C GLY A 28 -24.29 -16.17 2.75
N LEU A 29 -23.25 -15.32 2.77
CA LEU A 29 -23.32 -14.03 2.06
C LEU A 29 -22.50 -13.89 0.77
N PHE A 30 -21.75 -14.92 0.35
CA PHE A 30 -21.18 -15.00 -1.02
C PHE A 30 -22.00 -15.93 -1.91
N GLY A 31 -23.29 -15.64 -2.01
CA GLY A 31 -24.24 -16.33 -2.88
C GLY A 31 -24.63 -15.45 -4.07
N GLY A 32 -23.68 -15.16 -4.95
CA GLY A 32 -23.98 -14.57 -6.26
C GLY A 32 -24.95 -15.49 -7.01
N SER A 33 -26.17 -15.01 -7.25
CA SER A 33 -27.22 -15.77 -7.93
C SER A 33 -26.96 -15.80 -9.44
N GLY A 34 -26.13 -16.76 -9.87
CA GLY A 34 -25.95 -17.16 -11.26
C GLY A 34 -26.28 -18.64 -11.39
N GLY A 35 -27.54 -18.96 -11.69
CA GLY A 35 -27.99 -20.33 -11.94
C GLY A 35 -27.58 -20.80 -13.34
N GLY A 36 -26.32 -21.22 -13.49
CA GLY A 36 -25.89 -22.17 -14.52
C GLY A 36 -25.89 -23.59 -13.96
N ASP A 37 -26.17 -24.61 -14.78
CA ASP A 37 -26.04 -26.02 -14.40
C ASP A 37 -24.56 -26.29 -14.08
N ARG A 38 -24.18 -26.22 -12.80
CA ARG A 38 -22.85 -26.69 -12.36
C ARG A 38 -22.76 -28.19 -12.62
N VAL A 39 -21.68 -28.63 -13.25
CA VAL A 39 -21.41 -30.05 -13.50
C VAL A 39 -21.33 -30.78 -12.16
N GLU A 40 -22.11 -31.84 -11.99
CA GLU A 40 -22.09 -32.63 -10.74
C GLU A 40 -20.80 -33.44 -10.63
N THR A 41 -20.16 -33.41 -9.46
CA THR A 41 -19.01 -34.28 -9.14
C THR A 41 -19.49 -35.60 -8.51
N ALA A 42 -18.85 -36.71 -8.85
CA ALA A 42 -19.09 -38.02 -8.23
C ALA A 42 -17.84 -38.50 -7.45
N THR A 43 -18.06 -39.27 -6.39
CA THR A 43 -16.97 -39.95 -5.67
C THR A 43 -16.48 -41.17 -6.44
N VAL A 44 -15.17 -41.37 -6.44
CA VAL A 44 -14.51 -42.51 -7.09
C VAL A 44 -14.46 -43.73 -6.16
N GLU A 45 -14.48 -44.94 -6.72
CA GLU A 45 -14.34 -46.21 -5.97
C GLU A 45 -13.01 -46.29 -5.20
N ASP A 46 -13.03 -46.86 -3.98
CA ASP A 46 -11.93 -46.75 -2.99
C ASP A 46 -10.55 -47.20 -3.53
N ASP A 47 -10.47 -48.33 -4.23
CA ASP A 47 -9.20 -48.87 -4.77
C ASP A 47 -8.61 -47.94 -5.84
N ARG A 48 -9.48 -47.37 -6.68
CA ARG A 48 -9.12 -46.42 -7.74
C ARG A 48 -8.70 -45.08 -7.13
N ALA A 49 -9.47 -44.56 -6.19
CA ALA A 49 -9.16 -43.34 -5.45
C ALA A 49 -7.81 -43.45 -4.72
N ARG A 50 -7.52 -44.60 -4.11
CA ARG A 50 -6.23 -44.84 -3.46
C ARG A 50 -5.08 -44.88 -4.45
N THR A 51 -5.28 -45.45 -5.64
CA THR A 51 -4.24 -45.53 -6.69
C THR A 51 -3.87 -44.14 -7.17
N LEU A 52 -4.86 -43.31 -7.51
CA LEU A 52 -4.68 -41.91 -7.87
C LEU A 52 -3.98 -41.10 -6.75
N ALA A 53 -4.43 -41.27 -5.51
CA ALA A 53 -3.83 -40.57 -4.38
C ALA A 53 -2.39 -41.02 -4.09
N ALA A 54 -2.06 -42.30 -4.22
CA ALA A 54 -0.69 -42.76 -3.99
C ALA A 54 0.29 -42.24 -5.07
N ALA A 55 -0.18 -42.13 -6.32
CA ALA A 55 0.61 -41.66 -7.46
C ALA A 55 1.05 -40.19 -7.29
N HIS A 56 0.16 -39.33 -6.78
CA HIS A 56 0.38 -37.88 -6.72
C HIS A 56 0.63 -37.30 -5.31
N ALA A 57 0.78 -38.14 -4.28
CA ALA A 57 0.93 -37.66 -2.89
C ALA A 57 2.15 -36.73 -2.72
N PRO A 58 2.02 -35.52 -2.17
CA PRO A 58 3.09 -34.53 -2.22
C PRO A 58 4.26 -34.84 -1.29
N ASP A 59 5.44 -34.31 -1.61
CA ASP A 59 6.49 -34.10 -0.62
C ASP A 59 6.19 -32.79 0.12
N LEU A 60 6.22 -32.78 1.45
CA LEU A 60 5.97 -31.59 2.25
C LEU A 60 7.28 -31.08 2.85
N TYR A 61 7.52 -29.79 2.75
CA TYR A 61 8.68 -29.13 3.34
C TYR A 61 8.19 -28.09 4.35
N PHE A 62 8.84 -28.02 5.50
CA PHE A 62 8.51 -27.08 6.59
C PHE A 62 9.70 -26.19 6.93
N GLY A 63 9.45 -25.01 7.52
CA GLY A 63 10.51 -24.13 7.98
C GLY A 63 11.10 -24.54 9.33
N VAL A 64 12.31 -24.08 9.66
CA VAL A 64 12.98 -24.34 10.96
C VAL A 64 12.17 -23.87 12.19
N GLY A 65 11.32 -22.86 12.00
CA GLY A 65 10.43 -22.32 13.02
C GLY A 65 9.14 -23.12 13.24
N GLU A 66 8.83 -24.10 12.38
CA GLU A 66 7.57 -24.84 12.43
C GLU A 66 7.46 -25.72 13.69
N ARG A 67 6.25 -25.81 14.25
CA ARG A 67 5.92 -26.58 15.45
C ARG A 67 4.72 -27.51 15.25
N TRP A 68 3.83 -27.23 14.30
CA TRP A 68 2.57 -27.95 14.10
C TRP A 68 2.56 -28.65 12.74
N PHE A 69 3.10 -29.86 12.73
CA PHE A 69 3.12 -30.70 11.54
C PHE A 69 1.81 -31.49 11.35
N PRO A 70 1.48 -31.92 10.12
CA PRO A 70 0.29 -32.73 9.84
C PRO A 70 0.16 -33.96 10.73
N THR A 71 -0.99 -34.11 11.39
CA THR A 71 -1.29 -35.17 12.37
C THR A 71 -2.72 -35.69 12.21
N ASP A 72 -2.99 -36.91 12.68
CA ASP A 72 -4.34 -37.45 12.73
C ASP A 72 -5.17 -36.79 13.87
N PRO A 73 -6.23 -36.01 13.58
CA PRO A 73 -7.06 -35.37 14.60
C PRO A 73 -7.87 -36.38 15.43
N ARG A 74 -8.14 -37.57 14.88
CA ARG A 74 -9.03 -38.57 15.50
C ARG A 74 -8.48 -39.08 16.84
N VAL A 75 -7.16 -39.04 17.03
CA VAL A 75 -6.51 -39.50 18.26
C VAL A 75 -6.77 -38.60 19.47
N TYR A 76 -7.18 -37.34 19.23
CA TYR A 76 -7.46 -36.35 20.26
C TYR A 76 -8.96 -36.10 20.44
N ALA A 77 -9.79 -36.58 19.52
CA ALA A 77 -11.22 -36.35 19.51
C ALA A 77 -11.94 -37.11 20.63
N ALA A 78 -13.04 -36.54 21.11
CA ALA A 78 -13.88 -37.14 22.13
C ALA A 78 -15.30 -37.38 21.61
N GLU A 79 -15.91 -38.49 22.02
CA GLU A 79 -17.31 -38.76 21.76
C GLU A 79 -18.19 -37.95 22.73
N SER A 80 -19.08 -37.11 22.19
CA SER A 80 -20.09 -36.37 22.94
C SER A 80 -21.47 -36.70 22.39
N GLY A 81 -22.16 -37.64 23.03
CA GLY A 81 -23.45 -38.14 22.54
C GLY A 81 -23.28 -38.96 21.25
N ASP A 82 -23.97 -38.56 20.17
CA ASP A 82 -23.90 -39.22 18.85
C ASP A 82 -22.90 -38.52 17.89
N GLN A 83 -22.13 -37.54 18.36
CA GLN A 83 -21.19 -36.77 17.56
C GLN A 83 -19.77 -36.84 18.14
N THR A 84 -18.79 -36.95 17.24
CA THR A 84 -17.36 -36.83 17.56
C THR A 84 -16.97 -35.36 17.44
N THR A 85 -16.49 -34.76 18.53
CA THR A 85 -16.04 -33.36 18.57
C THR A 85 -14.57 -33.33 18.96
N LEU A 86 -13.81 -32.44 18.34
CA LEU A 86 -12.43 -32.14 18.75
C LEU A 86 -12.35 -30.73 19.28
N ASP A 87 -11.97 -30.62 20.55
CA ASP A 87 -11.75 -29.34 21.23
C ASP A 87 -10.29 -28.88 21.08
N GLY A 88 -10.09 -27.57 20.94
CA GLY A 88 -8.81 -26.91 20.75
C GLY A 88 -7.80 -27.21 21.84
N PHE A 89 -8.23 -27.23 23.10
CA PHE A 89 -7.35 -27.61 24.21
C PHE A 89 -6.91 -29.06 24.08
N ALA A 90 -7.84 -29.96 23.76
CA ALA A 90 -7.54 -31.39 23.62
C ALA A 90 -6.57 -31.66 22.47
N ALA A 91 -6.73 -30.97 21.33
CA ALA A 91 -5.82 -31.07 20.19
C ALA A 91 -4.44 -30.51 20.52
N PHE A 92 -4.34 -29.27 21.00
CA PHE A 92 -3.06 -28.59 21.18
C PHE A 92 -2.25 -29.19 22.35
N ASP A 93 -2.87 -29.43 23.51
CA ASP A 93 -2.23 -30.09 24.65
C ASP A 93 -1.85 -31.54 24.32
N GLY A 94 -2.76 -32.26 23.64
CA GLY A 94 -2.56 -33.64 23.24
C GLY A 94 -1.40 -33.81 22.27
N TYR A 95 -1.33 -32.95 21.24
CA TYR A 95 -0.23 -32.91 20.29
C TYR A 95 1.10 -32.59 20.96
N SER A 96 1.14 -31.53 21.78
CA SER A 96 2.36 -31.10 22.48
C SER A 96 2.91 -32.19 23.40
N ARG A 97 2.03 -32.86 24.14
CA ARG A 97 2.38 -34.03 24.97
C ARG A 97 3.00 -35.16 24.13
N ASP A 98 2.41 -35.48 23.00
CA ASP A 98 2.85 -36.60 22.17
C ASP A 98 4.18 -36.27 21.46
N VAL A 99 4.38 -35.03 21.00
CA VAL A 99 5.69 -34.52 20.53
C VAL A 99 6.74 -34.66 21.62
N ALA A 100 6.47 -34.18 22.83
CA ALA A 100 7.43 -34.25 23.94
C ALA A 100 7.77 -35.70 24.33
N ALA A 101 6.82 -36.62 24.20
CA ALA A 101 7.02 -38.04 24.51
C ALA A 101 7.82 -38.76 23.41
N ALA A 102 7.59 -38.45 22.14
CA ALA A 102 8.22 -39.11 20.99
C ALA A 102 9.57 -38.47 20.60
N GLY A 103 9.73 -37.16 20.80
CA GLY A 103 10.84 -36.38 20.28
C GLY A 103 10.77 -36.13 18.77
N GLU A 104 9.64 -36.43 18.14
CA GLU A 104 9.38 -36.28 16.70
C GLU A 104 7.88 -35.98 16.46
N PRO A 105 7.50 -35.48 15.26
CA PRO A 105 6.11 -35.14 14.95
C PRO A 105 5.17 -36.36 15.02
N PRO A 106 4.10 -36.37 15.83
CA PRO A 106 3.28 -37.55 16.07
C PRO A 106 2.20 -37.80 14.99
N HIS A 107 1.72 -39.05 14.91
CA HIS A 107 0.53 -39.50 14.13
C HIS A 107 0.40 -38.91 12.71
N ARG A 108 1.50 -38.90 11.95
CA ARG A 108 1.62 -38.21 10.65
C ARG A 108 0.69 -38.78 9.58
N VAL A 109 -0.34 -38.01 9.21
CA VAL A 109 -1.39 -38.41 8.25
C VAL A 109 -1.69 -37.29 7.26
N ALA A 110 -1.90 -37.66 6.00
CA ALA A 110 -2.57 -36.83 5.00
C ALA A 110 -3.90 -37.50 4.61
N PHE A 111 -5.00 -36.77 4.74
CA PHE A 111 -6.30 -37.28 4.31
C PHE A 111 -6.49 -37.05 2.82
N TYR A 112 -7.00 -38.03 2.08
CA TYR A 112 -7.23 -37.88 0.65
C TYR A 112 -8.69 -38.09 0.26
N ARG A 113 -9.13 -37.38 -0.78
CA ARG A 113 -10.42 -37.57 -1.43
C ARG A 113 -10.25 -37.45 -2.94
N VAL A 114 -10.95 -38.29 -3.69
CA VAL A 114 -10.97 -38.21 -5.15
C VAL A 114 -12.39 -38.00 -5.64
N VAL A 115 -12.56 -37.04 -6.55
CA VAL A 115 -13.79 -36.82 -7.30
C VAL A 115 -13.54 -36.79 -8.79
N GLU A 116 -14.57 -37.14 -9.55
CA GLU A 116 -14.61 -37.00 -11.00
C GLU A 116 -15.76 -36.07 -11.38
N TYR A 117 -15.54 -35.19 -12.34
CA TYR A 117 -16.60 -34.37 -12.92
C TYR A 117 -17.41 -35.23 -13.91
N ALA A 118 -18.72 -35.33 -13.69
CA ALA A 118 -19.58 -36.19 -14.50
C ALA A 118 -19.51 -35.82 -15.99
N ASP A 119 -19.49 -36.84 -16.85
CA ASP A 119 -19.41 -36.71 -18.32
C ASP A 119 -18.12 -36.02 -18.82
N THR A 120 -17.06 -36.01 -18.02
CA THR A 120 -15.71 -35.52 -18.38
C THR A 120 -14.63 -36.53 -18.01
N ASP A 121 -13.42 -36.37 -18.55
CA ASP A 121 -12.24 -37.15 -18.16
C ASP A 121 -11.44 -36.50 -17.01
N LEU A 122 -12.00 -35.48 -16.34
CA LEU A 122 -11.34 -34.75 -15.25
C LEU A 122 -11.60 -35.41 -13.89
N ALA A 123 -10.53 -35.94 -13.29
CA ALA A 123 -10.50 -36.33 -11.88
C ALA A 123 -9.74 -35.28 -11.05
N VAL A 124 -10.08 -35.14 -9.77
CA VAL A 124 -9.36 -34.28 -8.84
C VAL A 124 -9.04 -35.04 -7.57
N VAL A 125 -7.75 -35.08 -7.22
CA VAL A 125 -7.28 -35.59 -5.94
C VAL A 125 -7.09 -34.42 -4.99
N GLN A 126 -7.76 -34.47 -3.85
CA GLN A 126 -7.67 -33.50 -2.76
C GLN A 126 -6.90 -34.11 -1.61
N TYR A 127 -5.78 -33.51 -1.19
CA TYR A 127 -5.05 -33.84 0.02
C TYR A 127 -5.32 -32.79 1.09
N TRP A 128 -5.84 -33.23 2.23
CA TRP A 128 -6.18 -32.40 3.38
C TRP A 128 -5.20 -32.69 4.52
N PHE A 129 -4.53 -31.65 5.01
CA PHE A 129 -3.56 -31.73 6.09
C PHE A 129 -4.12 -31.05 7.33
N TYR A 130 -4.13 -31.76 8.47
CA TYR A 130 -4.60 -31.21 9.73
C TYR A 130 -3.43 -30.86 10.64
N SER A 131 -3.38 -29.62 11.11
CA SER A 131 -2.46 -29.19 12.17
C SER A 131 -3.25 -28.89 13.45
N ALA A 132 -2.63 -29.14 14.62
CA ALA A 132 -3.32 -28.99 15.91
C ALA A 132 -3.61 -27.51 16.25
N PHE A 133 -2.81 -26.59 15.69
CA PHE A 133 -2.85 -25.16 15.98
C PHE A 133 -2.28 -24.39 14.78
N ASP A 134 -2.73 -23.16 14.59
CA ASP A 134 -2.15 -22.15 13.67
C ASP A 134 -1.66 -20.97 14.52
N GLN A 135 -0.40 -20.56 14.33
CA GLN A 135 0.14 -19.32 14.88
C GLN A 135 0.68 -18.43 13.76
N PHE A 136 -0.21 -17.66 13.13
CA PHE A 136 0.19 -16.60 12.21
C PHE A 136 0.03 -15.19 12.81
N THR A 137 0.49 -14.17 12.08
CA THR A 137 0.49 -12.76 12.49
C THR A 137 -0.91 -12.17 12.70
N THR A 138 -1.89 -12.60 11.89
CA THR A 138 -3.28 -12.09 11.90
C THR A 138 -4.32 -13.19 11.97
N ASN A 139 -3.87 -14.44 11.93
CA ASN A 139 -4.69 -15.64 11.85
C ASN A 139 -4.09 -16.70 12.77
N PHE A 140 -4.47 -16.72 14.04
CA PHE A 140 -4.01 -17.76 14.95
C PHE A 140 -5.21 -18.41 15.60
N HIS A 141 -5.39 -19.70 15.42
CA HIS A 141 -6.61 -20.36 15.85
C HIS A 141 -6.35 -21.81 16.24
N TRP A 142 -7.32 -22.35 16.99
CA TRP A 142 -7.38 -23.77 17.24
C TRP A 142 -7.62 -24.50 15.94
N HIS A 143 -6.86 -25.59 15.74
CA HIS A 143 -6.98 -26.45 14.57
C HIS A 143 -6.64 -25.75 13.27
N ASP A 144 -6.15 -26.50 12.29
CA ASP A 144 -5.95 -25.94 10.97
C ASP A 144 -6.09 -27.00 9.87
N TRP A 145 -6.53 -26.59 8.69
CA TRP A 145 -6.78 -27.45 7.55
C TRP A 145 -6.27 -26.85 6.24
N GLU A 146 -5.17 -27.39 5.75
CA GLU A 146 -4.59 -27.05 4.45
C GLU A 146 -5.02 -28.04 3.37
N LEU A 147 -5.05 -27.56 2.13
CA LEU A 147 -5.53 -28.28 0.96
C LEU A 147 -4.54 -28.17 -0.22
N LEU A 148 -4.12 -29.34 -0.73
CA LEU A 148 -3.53 -29.46 -2.06
C LEU A 148 -4.53 -30.16 -2.99
N GLN A 149 -4.73 -29.61 -4.19
CA GLN A 149 -5.55 -30.21 -5.23
C GLN A 149 -4.71 -30.50 -6.47
N VAL A 150 -4.84 -31.71 -7.00
CA VAL A 150 -4.23 -32.16 -8.25
C VAL A 150 -5.35 -32.49 -9.23
N PHE A 151 -5.48 -31.66 -10.26
CA PHE A 151 -6.43 -31.87 -11.35
C PHE A 151 -5.78 -32.77 -12.39
N LEU A 152 -6.42 -33.90 -12.70
CA LEU A 152 -5.88 -34.97 -13.52
C LEU A 152 -6.77 -35.20 -14.74
N ASP A 153 -6.17 -35.21 -15.92
CA ASP A 153 -6.80 -35.80 -17.09
C ASP A 153 -6.63 -37.32 -17.01
N THR A 154 -7.75 -38.05 -17.04
CA THR A 154 -7.79 -39.51 -16.95
C THR A 154 -8.13 -40.16 -18.30
N SER A 155 -8.14 -39.38 -19.38
CA SER A 155 -8.35 -39.89 -20.73
C SER A 155 -7.18 -40.77 -21.18
N GLU A 156 -7.47 -41.71 -22.10
CA GLU A 156 -6.42 -42.53 -22.72
C GLU A 156 -5.51 -41.71 -23.68
N GLU A 157 -5.82 -40.43 -23.93
CA GLU A 157 -5.11 -39.60 -24.91
C GLU A 157 -3.87 -38.90 -24.33
N THR A 158 -3.87 -38.57 -23.04
CA THR A 158 -2.85 -37.72 -22.40
C THR A 158 -1.84 -38.48 -21.52
N GLY A 159 -2.16 -39.68 -21.04
CA GLY A 159 -1.24 -40.42 -20.18
C GLY A 159 -1.66 -41.83 -19.79
N ASP A 160 -1.24 -42.26 -18.61
CA ASP A 160 -1.72 -43.50 -18.00
C ASP A 160 -3.05 -43.21 -17.29
N PRO A 161 -4.20 -43.70 -17.78
CA PRO A 161 -5.48 -43.46 -17.12
C PRO A 161 -5.50 -44.03 -15.70
N GLU A 162 -4.65 -45.00 -15.34
CA GLU A 162 -4.56 -45.57 -13.99
C GLU A 162 -3.88 -44.61 -12.99
N THR A 163 -3.12 -43.61 -13.43
CA THR A 163 -2.57 -42.58 -12.53
C THR A 163 -3.11 -41.19 -12.84
N GLY A 164 -3.55 -40.93 -14.07
CA GLY A 164 -3.93 -39.61 -14.54
C GLY A 164 -2.70 -38.75 -14.88
N ASP A 165 -2.92 -37.75 -15.73
CA ASP A 165 -1.92 -36.76 -16.15
C ASP A 165 -2.23 -35.39 -15.52
N PRO A 166 -1.34 -34.83 -14.67
CA PRO A 166 -1.55 -33.54 -14.01
C PRO A 166 -1.76 -32.37 -14.98
N GLN A 167 -2.90 -31.69 -14.86
CA GLN A 167 -3.28 -30.51 -15.65
C GLN A 167 -3.15 -29.21 -14.87
N LEU A 168 -3.43 -29.24 -13.57
CA LEU A 168 -3.32 -28.09 -12.68
C LEU A 168 -2.98 -28.57 -11.26
N LEU A 169 -2.01 -27.92 -10.64
CA LEU A 169 -1.77 -27.96 -9.20
C LEU A 169 -2.37 -26.70 -8.58
N SER A 170 -3.07 -26.86 -7.45
CA SER A 170 -3.60 -25.74 -6.67
C SER A 170 -3.38 -26.00 -5.19
N ALA A 171 -2.59 -25.16 -4.55
CA ALA A 171 -2.28 -25.23 -3.13
C ALA A 171 -2.91 -24.04 -2.40
N SER A 172 -3.61 -24.30 -1.30
CA SER A 172 -4.31 -23.27 -0.53
C SER A 172 -3.34 -22.28 0.11
N ALA A 173 -3.75 -21.01 0.15
CA ALA A 173 -3.02 -19.97 0.87
C ALA A 173 -3.99 -19.16 1.75
N HIS A 174 -3.82 -19.24 3.08
CA HIS A 174 -4.63 -18.58 4.10
C HIS A 174 -6.16 -18.59 3.82
N ALA A 175 -6.75 -17.39 3.75
CA ALA A 175 -8.16 -17.16 3.56
C ALA A 175 -8.53 -17.21 2.08
N ARG A 176 -9.80 -17.54 1.80
CA ARG A 176 -10.35 -17.56 0.44
C ARG A 176 -10.40 -16.20 -0.27
N SER A 177 -10.08 -15.12 0.45
CA SER A 177 -9.94 -13.76 -0.09
C SER A 177 -8.53 -13.48 -0.61
N VAL A 178 -7.63 -14.47 -0.54
CA VAL A 178 -6.24 -14.43 -0.98
C VAL A 178 -6.07 -15.45 -2.13
N PRO A 179 -5.26 -15.16 -3.16
CA PRO A 179 -5.10 -16.10 -4.27
C PRO A 179 -4.29 -17.34 -3.88
N ASN A 180 -4.70 -18.50 -4.40
CA ASN A 180 -4.01 -19.77 -4.21
C ASN A 180 -2.73 -19.83 -5.07
N ASN A 181 -1.77 -20.68 -4.67
CA ASN A 181 -0.60 -20.99 -5.49
C ASN A 181 -0.99 -22.03 -6.53
N GLU A 182 -0.91 -21.66 -7.81
CA GLU A 182 -1.39 -22.50 -8.90
C GLU A 182 -0.36 -22.68 -9.99
N PHE A 183 -0.27 -23.89 -10.52
CA PHE A 183 0.59 -24.20 -11.65
C PHE A 183 -0.16 -25.04 -12.69
N LEU A 184 -0.40 -24.44 -13.86
CA LEU A 184 -1.03 -25.05 -15.02
C LEU A 184 0.01 -25.80 -15.84
N ASP A 185 -0.34 -27.00 -16.31
CA ASP A 185 0.52 -27.87 -17.11
C ASP A 185 1.86 -28.22 -16.43
N PRO A 186 1.84 -28.73 -15.19
CA PRO A 186 3.06 -29.13 -14.49
C PRO A 186 3.78 -30.29 -15.20
N GLU A 187 5.10 -30.18 -15.37
CA GLU A 187 5.93 -31.28 -15.90
C GLU A 187 6.30 -32.34 -14.83
N THR A 188 5.74 -32.23 -13.62
CA THR A 188 5.99 -33.13 -12.50
C THR A 188 4.76 -33.94 -12.13
N ASP A 189 4.93 -35.25 -11.98
CA ASP A 189 3.87 -36.14 -11.49
C ASP A 189 3.56 -35.89 -10.00
N ARG A 190 4.52 -35.35 -9.24
CA ARG A 190 4.40 -35.16 -7.79
C ARG A 190 4.75 -33.74 -7.41
N ALA A 191 3.80 -33.04 -6.80
CA ALA A 191 4.02 -31.71 -6.27
C ALA A 191 4.92 -31.75 -5.04
N SER A 192 5.74 -30.71 -4.89
CA SER A 192 6.30 -30.34 -3.59
C SER A 192 5.41 -29.26 -2.98
N VAL A 193 5.13 -29.35 -1.70
CA VAL A 193 4.43 -28.32 -0.94
C VAL A 193 5.37 -27.71 0.07
N ILE A 194 5.57 -26.41 -0.03
CA ILE A 194 6.39 -25.60 0.85
C ILE A 194 5.44 -24.91 1.80
N SER A 195 5.33 -25.46 3.01
CA SER A 195 4.44 -24.93 4.04
C SER A 195 5.09 -23.74 4.76
N GLU A 196 4.33 -22.65 4.86
CA GLU A 196 4.69 -21.46 5.62
C GLU A 196 4.69 -21.75 7.13
N VAL A 197 5.67 -21.18 7.84
CA VAL A 197 5.77 -21.34 9.30
C VAL A 197 4.51 -20.81 9.97
N GLY A 198 3.88 -21.63 10.80
CA GLY A 198 2.78 -21.25 11.68
C GLY A 198 1.40 -21.19 11.03
N SER A 199 1.28 -20.63 9.83
CA SER A 199 0.00 -20.55 9.08
C SER A 199 -0.29 -21.76 8.20
N HIS A 200 0.74 -22.55 7.93
CA HIS A 200 0.74 -23.67 7.01
C HIS A 200 0.36 -23.35 5.54
N SER A 201 0.20 -22.08 5.17
CA SER A 201 -0.08 -21.65 3.80
C SER A 201 0.88 -22.32 2.83
N SER A 202 0.32 -22.91 1.79
CA SER A 202 1.00 -23.87 0.95
C SER A 202 1.47 -23.24 -0.35
N ALA A 203 2.78 -23.08 -0.49
CA ALA A 203 3.44 -22.77 -1.75
C ALA A 203 3.78 -24.05 -2.53
N LEU A 204 3.93 -23.94 -3.86
CA LEU A 204 4.33 -25.05 -4.73
C LEU A 204 5.85 -25.08 -4.92
N GLY A 205 6.43 -26.26 -5.10
CA GLY A 205 7.82 -26.46 -5.54
C GLY A 205 7.86 -27.41 -6.73
N VAL A 206 7.64 -26.86 -7.92
CA VAL A 206 7.56 -27.59 -9.19
C VAL A 206 8.82 -27.47 -10.04
N ASN A 207 9.66 -26.48 -9.75
CA ASN A 207 10.96 -26.28 -10.38
C ASN A 207 12.01 -27.32 -9.89
N GLU A 208 13.28 -27.19 -10.33
CA GLU A 208 14.34 -28.10 -9.91
C GLU A 208 14.68 -27.98 -8.42
N THR A 209 14.44 -26.81 -7.80
CA THR A 209 14.74 -26.50 -6.39
C THR A 209 13.51 -26.65 -5.49
N LYS A 210 13.08 -27.90 -5.32
CA LYS A 210 11.82 -28.30 -4.66
C LYS A 210 11.57 -27.81 -3.23
N ASP A 211 12.60 -27.36 -2.52
CA ASP A 211 12.53 -26.90 -1.14
C ASP A 211 12.55 -25.37 -0.99
N VAL A 212 12.58 -24.63 -2.10
CA VAL A 212 12.52 -23.16 -2.18
C VAL A 212 11.38 -22.78 -3.12
N PHE A 213 10.75 -21.63 -2.87
CA PHE A 213 9.74 -21.08 -3.77
C PHE A 213 10.33 -19.94 -4.59
N GLU A 214 10.11 -20.01 -5.89
CA GLU A 214 10.51 -19.02 -6.86
C GLU A 214 9.27 -18.54 -7.62
N ARG A 215 8.70 -17.42 -7.21
CA ARG A 215 7.50 -16.86 -7.84
C ARG A 215 7.74 -16.41 -9.28
N LEU A 216 8.95 -15.93 -9.54
CA LEU A 216 9.39 -15.45 -10.84
C LEU A 216 10.43 -16.41 -11.40
N PRO A 217 10.45 -16.62 -12.73
CA PRO A 217 11.46 -17.47 -13.35
C PRO A 217 12.84 -16.84 -13.16
N ILE A 218 13.81 -17.69 -12.81
CA ILE A 218 15.22 -17.29 -12.74
C ILE A 218 15.96 -17.72 -14.01
N ALA A 219 17.22 -17.29 -14.17
CA ALA A 219 17.98 -17.60 -15.37
C ALA A 219 18.18 -19.10 -15.63
N THR A 220 18.03 -19.94 -14.60
CA THR A 220 18.29 -21.38 -14.63
C THR A 220 17.04 -22.23 -14.53
N ASP A 221 15.87 -21.66 -14.22
CA ASP A 221 14.69 -22.45 -13.87
C ASP A 221 13.37 -21.72 -14.13
N ILE A 222 12.27 -22.48 -14.13
CA ILE A 222 10.91 -21.96 -14.23
C ILE A 222 10.40 -21.41 -12.89
N ALA A 223 9.34 -20.61 -12.93
CA ALA A 223 8.63 -20.23 -11.71
C ALA A 223 7.88 -21.42 -11.11
N ASP A 224 7.59 -21.34 -9.81
CA ASP A 224 6.79 -22.33 -9.09
C ASP A 224 5.28 -22.10 -9.20
N VAL A 225 4.87 -20.97 -9.78
CA VAL A 225 3.48 -20.62 -10.05
C VAL A 225 3.34 -20.16 -11.50
N SER A 226 2.18 -20.46 -12.09
CA SER A 226 1.79 -19.93 -13.39
C SER A 226 0.69 -18.87 -13.26
N ASN A 227 0.33 -18.44 -12.04
CA ASN A 227 -0.63 -17.37 -11.77
C ASN A 227 -0.30 -16.08 -12.55
N GLY A 228 -1.33 -15.28 -12.81
CA GLY A 228 -1.25 -14.09 -13.66
C GLY A 228 -0.76 -12.91 -12.86
N ALA A 229 -0.08 -11.96 -13.50
CA ALA A 229 0.36 -10.76 -12.81
C ALA A 229 -0.81 -10.00 -12.16
N LEU A 230 -0.57 -9.46 -10.97
CA LEU A 230 -1.47 -8.52 -10.31
C LEU A 230 -1.46 -7.19 -11.05
N ALA A 231 -2.52 -6.40 -10.90
CA ALA A 231 -2.43 -5.00 -11.31
C ALA A 231 -1.34 -4.28 -10.48
N LEU A 232 -0.70 -3.26 -11.06
CA LEU A 232 0.37 -2.41 -10.49
C LEU A 232 1.79 -3.04 -10.41
N THR A 233 1.94 -4.34 -10.66
CA THR A 233 3.23 -5.03 -10.57
C THR A 233 3.30 -6.23 -11.51
N ASP A 234 4.50 -6.65 -11.90
CA ASP A 234 4.68 -7.88 -12.69
C ASP A 234 4.62 -9.16 -11.82
N LEU A 235 4.37 -9.02 -10.52
CA LEU A 235 4.28 -10.14 -9.59
C LEU A 235 3.00 -10.97 -9.82
N PRO A 236 3.11 -12.30 -9.94
CA PRO A 236 1.97 -13.21 -9.98
C PRO A 236 1.03 -13.07 -8.77
N ALA A 237 -0.28 -13.14 -9.05
CA ALA A 237 -1.40 -13.23 -8.14
C ALA A 237 -1.45 -14.62 -7.51
N ALA A 238 -0.41 -14.95 -6.76
CA ALA A 238 -0.28 -16.12 -5.92
C ALA A 238 0.10 -15.58 -4.53
N TYR A 239 -0.37 -16.17 -3.44
CA TYR A 239 0.07 -15.73 -2.12
C TYR A 239 1.13 -16.65 -1.56
N GLY A 240 2.11 -16.05 -0.90
CA GLY A 240 2.95 -16.77 0.04
C GLY A 240 4.04 -15.85 0.56
N LEU A 241 4.54 -16.15 1.77
CA LEU A 241 5.82 -15.63 2.25
C LEU A 241 6.89 -16.73 2.28
N PRO A 242 7.12 -17.44 1.17
CA PRO A 242 8.01 -18.57 1.19
C PRO A 242 9.46 -18.11 1.21
N ARG A 243 10.30 -19.09 1.57
CA ARG A 243 11.68 -19.00 2.04
C ARG A 243 12.63 -18.16 1.18
N GLY A 244 12.33 -18.01 -0.11
CA GLY A 244 13.21 -17.41 -1.12
C GLY A 244 13.02 -15.90 -1.35
N GLU A 245 11.87 -15.31 -0.99
CA GLU A 245 11.54 -13.92 -1.37
C GLU A 245 12.06 -12.87 -0.38
N GLY A 246 12.73 -13.28 0.70
CA GLY A 246 13.55 -12.41 1.55
C GLY A 246 12.79 -11.49 2.53
N TYR A 247 11.46 -11.47 2.51
CA TYR A 247 10.68 -10.66 3.44
C TYR A 247 10.57 -11.27 4.83
N ARG A 248 10.57 -10.39 5.84
CA ARG A 248 10.40 -10.74 7.25
C ARG A 248 8.95 -10.57 7.66
N LEU A 249 8.44 -11.54 8.40
CA LEU A 249 7.11 -11.44 9.02
C LEU A 249 7.24 -11.55 10.54
N PRO A 250 6.75 -10.55 11.27
CA PRO A 250 6.63 -10.62 12.73
C PRO A 250 5.40 -11.43 13.12
N PHE A 251 5.58 -12.56 13.81
CA PHE A 251 4.48 -13.39 14.30
C PHE A 251 3.86 -12.82 15.58
N ALA A 252 2.54 -12.87 15.71
CA ALA A 252 1.85 -12.46 16.93
C ALA A 252 1.90 -13.60 17.98
N MET A 253 1.95 -13.23 19.26
CA MET A 253 1.78 -14.17 20.36
C MET A 253 0.27 -14.27 20.72
N PRO A 254 -0.34 -15.47 20.64
CA PRO A 254 -1.74 -15.65 21.03
C PRO A 254 -1.92 -15.54 22.54
N GLU A 255 -2.97 -14.83 22.95
CA GLU A 255 -3.46 -14.78 24.32
C GLU A 255 -4.80 -15.51 24.48
N LEU A 256 -5.03 -15.95 25.71
CA LEU A 256 -6.32 -16.44 26.16
C LEU A 256 -6.57 -15.97 27.60
N ASP A 257 -7.75 -15.42 27.87
CA ASP A 257 -8.14 -14.86 29.18
C ASP A 257 -7.21 -13.73 29.70
N GLY A 258 -6.50 -13.04 28.80
CA GLY A 258 -5.61 -11.91 29.09
C GLY A 258 -4.23 -12.32 29.61
N ALA A 259 -3.76 -13.50 29.21
CA ALA A 259 -2.41 -13.98 29.40
C ALA A 259 -1.97 -14.78 28.15
N PRO A 260 -0.65 -14.89 27.89
CA PRO A 260 -0.14 -15.74 26.82
C PRO A 260 -0.68 -17.17 26.90
N ILE A 261 -1.02 -17.76 25.76
CA ILE A 261 -1.73 -19.04 25.69
C ILE A 261 -1.00 -20.17 26.44
N TYR A 262 0.34 -20.18 26.44
CA TYR A 262 1.16 -21.18 27.13
C TYR A 262 1.12 -21.08 28.66
N GLU A 263 0.51 -20.04 29.24
CA GLU A 263 0.29 -19.92 30.69
C GLU A 263 -1.06 -20.49 31.15
N HIS A 264 -1.92 -20.91 30.20
CA HIS A 264 -3.27 -21.34 30.51
C HIS A 264 -3.28 -22.69 31.27
N PRO A 265 -4.01 -22.81 32.39
CA PRO A 265 -3.97 -24.00 33.26
C PRO A 265 -4.50 -25.28 32.61
N ASP A 266 -5.33 -25.15 31.56
CA ASP A 266 -5.85 -26.29 30.78
C ASP A 266 -4.92 -26.74 29.64
N LEU A 267 -3.74 -26.12 29.49
CA LEU A 267 -2.66 -26.53 28.57
C LEU A 267 -1.38 -26.94 29.32
N PRO A 268 -1.43 -27.94 30.23
CA PRO A 268 -0.30 -28.28 31.10
C PRO A 268 0.94 -28.85 30.36
N ASN A 269 0.81 -29.28 29.10
CA ASN A 269 1.92 -29.79 28.28
C ASN A 269 2.41 -28.76 27.26
N VAL A 270 1.84 -27.55 27.24
CA VAL A 270 2.28 -26.46 26.38
C VAL A 270 3.15 -25.51 27.19
N ASP A 271 4.32 -25.20 26.65
CA ASP A 271 5.19 -24.13 27.15
C ASP A 271 5.60 -23.22 25.97
N ARG A 272 6.43 -22.21 26.26
CA ARG A 272 6.88 -21.25 25.23
C ARG A 272 7.60 -21.92 24.05
N ASP A 273 8.24 -23.07 24.22
CA ASP A 273 9.02 -23.72 23.15
C ASP A 273 8.13 -24.47 22.15
N HIS A 274 6.85 -24.68 22.49
CA HIS A 274 5.82 -25.28 21.62
C HIS A 274 5.16 -24.28 20.65
N LEU A 275 5.53 -23.00 20.74
CA LEU A 275 5.06 -21.90 19.89
C LEU A 275 6.18 -21.45 18.94
N VAL A 276 5.86 -20.59 17.97
CA VAL A 276 6.84 -19.99 17.05
C VAL A 276 8.00 -19.36 17.84
N PRO A 277 9.28 -19.55 17.45
CA PRO A 277 10.44 -19.07 18.21
C PRO A 277 10.39 -17.58 18.59
N ALA A 278 10.98 -17.22 19.73
CA ALA A 278 10.90 -15.87 20.29
C ALA A 278 11.51 -14.80 19.39
N GLU A 279 12.57 -15.14 18.67
CA GLU A 279 13.22 -14.31 17.67
C GLU A 279 12.34 -14.00 16.44
N MET A 280 11.22 -14.70 16.26
CA MET A 280 10.26 -14.47 15.16
C MET A 280 8.96 -13.81 15.64
N THR A 281 8.75 -13.68 16.95
CA THR A 281 7.51 -13.15 17.54
C THR A 281 7.64 -11.72 18.04
N VAL A 282 6.57 -10.94 17.95
CA VAL A 282 6.46 -9.59 18.54
C VAL A 282 5.32 -9.53 19.56
N GLU A 283 5.54 -8.84 20.67
CA GLU A 283 4.55 -8.66 21.74
C GLU A 283 3.48 -7.60 21.36
N SER A 284 3.82 -6.65 20.48
CA SER A 284 2.89 -5.62 20.02
C SER A 284 3.33 -4.97 18.71
N PHE A 285 2.38 -4.71 17.80
CA PHE A 285 2.68 -3.91 16.61
C PHE A 285 2.90 -2.44 16.94
N ALA A 286 2.07 -1.87 17.80
CA ALA A 286 2.14 -0.45 18.18
C ALA A 286 3.19 -0.17 19.28
N GLY A 287 3.61 -1.21 20.02
CA GLY A 287 4.64 -1.09 21.06
C GLY A 287 6.06 -0.91 20.50
N LEU A 288 6.26 -1.16 19.20
CA LEU A 288 7.54 -1.00 18.54
C LEU A 288 7.69 0.42 17.97
N PRO A 289 8.83 1.09 18.20
CA PRO A 289 9.09 2.41 17.63
C PRO A 289 9.23 2.37 16.10
N SER A 290 9.80 1.30 15.55
CA SER A 290 9.99 1.11 14.11
C SER A 290 9.91 -0.37 13.75
N PRO A 291 9.70 -0.70 12.45
CA PRO A 291 9.79 -2.07 11.95
C PRO A 291 11.05 -2.81 12.44
N PRO A 292 10.91 -4.03 12.98
CA PRO A 292 12.07 -4.85 13.36
C PRO A 292 13.00 -5.13 12.18
N ASP A 293 14.30 -4.95 12.37
CA ASP A 293 15.34 -5.16 11.34
C ASP A 293 16.15 -6.46 11.54
N ASP A 294 15.98 -7.11 12.68
CA ASP A 294 16.74 -8.27 13.15
C ASP A 294 15.98 -9.59 13.10
N LEU A 295 14.74 -9.60 12.58
CA LEU A 295 13.98 -10.85 12.40
C LEU A 295 14.74 -11.80 11.45
N PRO A 296 14.84 -13.09 11.79
CA PRO A 296 15.55 -14.06 10.98
C PRO A 296 14.83 -14.26 9.63
N LEU A 297 15.64 -14.51 8.60
CA LEU A 297 15.10 -15.02 7.34
C LEU A 297 14.59 -16.45 7.55
N ARG A 298 13.62 -16.85 6.73
CA ARG A 298 13.04 -18.19 6.79
C ARG A 298 14.00 -19.21 6.18
N GLU A 299 14.24 -20.31 6.88
CA GLU A 299 15.12 -21.40 6.44
C GLU A 299 14.38 -22.73 6.35
N THR A 300 14.79 -23.60 5.43
CA THR A 300 14.24 -24.96 5.26
C THR A 300 14.57 -25.82 6.49
N GLY A 301 13.54 -26.44 7.05
CA GLY A 301 13.60 -27.40 8.14
C GLY A 301 13.30 -28.82 7.65
N HIS A 302 12.23 -29.42 8.17
CA HIS A 302 11.92 -30.83 7.95
C HIS A 302 11.27 -31.12 6.59
N ARG A 303 11.61 -32.27 6.00
CA ARG A 303 10.95 -32.86 4.83
C ARG A 303 10.13 -34.09 5.22
N PHE A 304 8.90 -34.15 4.72
CA PHE A 304 7.99 -35.29 4.87
C PHE A 304 7.66 -35.85 3.49
N ALA A 305 7.50 -37.17 3.41
CA ALA A 305 7.06 -37.84 2.18
C ALA A 305 6.07 -38.96 2.50
N PHE A 306 5.22 -39.29 1.53
CA PHE A 306 4.32 -40.44 1.66
C PHE A 306 5.14 -41.73 1.79
N GLU A 307 4.81 -42.60 2.75
CA GLU A 307 5.58 -43.84 3.01
C GLU A 307 5.72 -44.78 1.80
N GLY A 308 4.78 -44.72 0.84
CA GLY A 308 4.81 -45.50 -0.39
C GLY A 308 5.52 -44.82 -1.56
N ALA A 309 6.05 -43.61 -1.38
CA ALA A 309 6.74 -42.86 -2.41
C ALA A 309 8.23 -43.26 -2.52
N GLU A 310 8.82 -43.10 -3.70
CA GLU A 310 10.26 -43.30 -3.89
C GLU A 310 11.11 -42.29 -3.10
N THR A 311 10.56 -41.09 -2.86
CA THR A 311 11.17 -39.99 -2.10
C THR A 311 11.20 -40.24 -0.59
N ALA A 312 10.49 -41.26 -0.08
CA ALA A 312 10.41 -41.56 1.35
C ALA A 312 11.76 -41.87 2.00
N ALA A 313 12.72 -42.39 1.24
CA ALA A 313 14.06 -42.71 1.75
C ALA A 313 14.92 -41.47 2.04
N GLU A 314 14.56 -40.31 1.48
CA GLU A 314 15.28 -39.05 1.62
C GLU A 314 14.55 -38.05 2.54
N ALA A 315 13.33 -38.39 2.98
CA ALA A 315 12.56 -37.57 3.91
C ALA A 315 13.03 -37.79 5.36
N ASP A 316 12.91 -36.75 6.18
CA ASP A 316 13.15 -36.86 7.62
C ASP A 316 12.07 -37.71 8.29
N TYR A 317 10.83 -37.56 7.82
CA TYR A 317 9.66 -38.29 8.31
C TYR A 317 8.78 -38.79 7.18
N THR A 318 8.03 -39.86 7.45
CA THR A 318 7.00 -40.36 6.53
C THR A 318 5.61 -40.14 7.09
N TYR A 319 4.63 -39.97 6.19
CA TYR A 319 3.20 -39.90 6.53
C TYR A 319 2.39 -41.00 5.82
N GLU A 320 1.25 -41.33 6.40
CA GLU A 320 0.28 -42.28 5.85
C GLU A 320 -0.85 -41.56 5.08
N LEU A 321 -1.40 -42.21 4.05
CA LEU A 321 -2.59 -41.74 3.34
C LEU A 321 -3.84 -42.39 3.94
N VAL A 322 -4.79 -41.55 4.40
CA VAL A 322 -6.06 -42.00 4.97
C VAL A 322 -7.23 -41.46 4.14
N PRO A 323 -8.23 -42.26 3.76
CA PRO A 323 -9.40 -41.75 3.06
C PRO A 323 -10.13 -40.70 3.92
N MET A 324 -10.49 -39.56 3.34
CA MET A 324 -11.23 -38.49 4.02
C MET A 324 -12.62 -38.93 4.51
N ALA A 325 -13.14 -40.06 3.99
CA ALA A 325 -14.33 -40.71 4.50
C ALA A 325 -14.16 -41.25 5.94
N GLU A 326 -12.93 -41.63 6.33
CA GLU A 326 -12.61 -42.11 7.68
C GLU A 326 -12.39 -40.99 8.71
N MET A 327 -12.32 -39.73 8.27
CA MET A 327 -12.31 -38.57 9.17
C MET A 327 -13.75 -38.33 9.68
N ASP A 328 -14.04 -38.69 10.91
CA ASP A 328 -15.39 -38.69 11.50
C ASP A 328 -15.63 -37.59 12.53
N VAL A 329 -14.65 -36.70 12.75
CA VAL A 329 -14.80 -35.49 13.57
C VAL A 329 -15.85 -34.59 12.91
N ALA A 330 -16.99 -34.41 13.59
CA ALA A 330 -18.12 -33.65 13.10
C ALA A 330 -17.89 -32.14 13.27
N GLU A 331 -17.25 -31.75 14.36
CA GLU A 331 -17.09 -30.36 14.77
C GLU A 331 -15.73 -30.14 15.44
N PHE A 332 -15.11 -29.01 15.10
CA PHE A 332 -13.88 -28.48 15.69
C PHE A 332 -14.26 -27.25 16.52
N THR A 333 -13.85 -27.21 17.78
CA THR A 333 -14.30 -26.18 18.73
C THR A 333 -13.13 -25.59 19.50
N GLY A 334 -13.24 -24.33 19.91
CA GLY A 334 -12.31 -23.72 20.86
C GLY A 334 -12.75 -22.29 21.18
N PRO A 335 -12.30 -21.71 22.31
CA PRO A 335 -12.57 -20.32 22.63
C PRO A 335 -11.88 -19.38 21.63
N GLN A 336 -12.46 -18.20 21.41
CA GLN A 336 -11.76 -17.13 20.68
C GLN A 336 -10.49 -16.74 21.43
N LEU A 337 -9.36 -16.76 20.73
CA LEU A 337 -8.06 -16.25 21.18
C LEU A 337 -8.03 -14.73 21.03
N SER A 338 -6.98 -14.10 21.55
CA SER A 338 -6.80 -12.65 21.48
C SER A 338 -5.34 -12.29 21.20
N PHE A 339 -5.07 -11.05 20.84
CA PHE A 339 -3.72 -10.52 20.68
C PHE A 339 -3.14 -10.07 22.03
N GLU A 340 -1.82 -10.19 22.21
CA GLU A 340 -1.12 -9.65 23.39
C GLU A 340 -1.20 -8.11 23.51
N PHE A 341 -1.45 -7.45 22.39
CA PHE A 341 -1.66 -6.01 22.35
C PHE A 341 -3.15 -5.65 22.33
N ALA A 342 -3.49 -4.48 22.89
CA ALA A 342 -4.86 -4.03 22.99
C ALA A 342 -5.49 -3.78 21.61
N VAL A 343 -6.45 -4.63 21.23
CA VAL A 343 -7.40 -4.43 20.14
C VAL A 343 -8.78 -4.14 20.75
N PRO A 344 -9.52 -3.11 20.31
CA PRO A 344 -10.88 -2.90 20.80
C PRO A 344 -11.78 -4.11 20.53
N ASP A 345 -12.57 -4.54 21.52
CA ASP A 345 -13.42 -5.75 21.43
C ASP A 345 -14.24 -5.83 20.13
N PHE A 346 -14.86 -4.72 19.70
CA PHE A 346 -15.67 -4.73 18.47
C PHE A 346 -14.85 -4.97 17.19
N ALA A 347 -13.58 -4.57 17.18
CA ALA A 347 -12.66 -4.75 16.06
C ALA A 347 -12.09 -6.18 16.06
N GLU A 348 -11.80 -6.72 17.24
CA GLU A 348 -11.37 -8.11 17.40
C GLU A 348 -12.51 -9.09 17.07
N ASP A 349 -13.75 -8.79 17.51
CA ASP A 349 -14.95 -9.54 17.16
C ASP A 349 -15.21 -9.56 15.65
N ALA A 350 -14.87 -8.47 14.93
CA ALA A 350 -15.04 -8.40 13.48
C ALA A 350 -14.12 -9.39 12.73
N ILE A 351 -12.98 -9.77 13.32
CA ILE A 351 -12.03 -10.72 12.77
C ILE A 351 -12.06 -12.08 13.50
N ALA A 352 -13.05 -12.33 14.36
CA ALA A 352 -13.12 -13.53 15.20
C ALA A 352 -13.01 -14.86 14.42
N SER A 353 -13.39 -14.87 13.13
CA SER A 353 -13.21 -16.03 12.24
C SER A 353 -11.76 -16.46 12.05
N HIS A 354 -10.79 -15.56 12.25
CA HIS A 354 -9.35 -15.81 12.12
C HIS A 354 -8.67 -16.19 13.43
N ILE A 355 -9.37 -16.02 14.56
CA ILE A 355 -8.78 -16.20 15.90
C ILE A 355 -9.56 -17.16 16.79
N THR A 356 -10.52 -17.90 16.23
CA THR A 356 -11.32 -18.87 16.98
C THR A 356 -10.97 -20.30 16.55
N THR A 357 -11.61 -20.81 15.51
CA THR A 357 -11.47 -22.21 15.08
C THR A 357 -11.76 -22.30 13.60
N THR A 358 -11.20 -23.32 12.95
CA THR A 358 -11.55 -23.64 11.56
C THR A 358 -12.87 -24.41 11.46
N GLY A 359 -13.51 -24.31 10.30
CA GLY A 359 -14.70 -25.10 9.97
C GLY A 359 -14.34 -26.46 9.38
N THR A 360 -15.23 -27.46 9.56
CA THR A 360 -15.01 -28.82 9.03
C THR A 360 -14.88 -28.84 7.50
N PRO A 361 -13.82 -29.46 6.92
CA PRO A 361 -13.60 -29.52 5.47
C PRO A 361 -14.84 -29.92 4.66
N LYS A 362 -15.59 -30.92 5.13
CA LYS A 362 -16.79 -31.48 4.47
C LYS A 362 -17.92 -30.47 4.24
N THR A 363 -17.90 -29.33 4.91
CA THR A 363 -18.91 -28.27 4.78
C THR A 363 -18.54 -27.23 3.72
N GLN A 364 -17.27 -27.17 3.32
CA GLN A 364 -16.74 -26.14 2.43
C GLN A 364 -17.16 -26.40 0.97
N PRO A 365 -17.47 -25.36 0.16
CA PRO A 365 -17.81 -25.52 -1.25
C PRO A 365 -16.76 -26.29 -2.05
N ARG A 366 -15.47 -25.96 -1.85
CA ARG A 366 -14.31 -26.63 -2.48
C ARG A 366 -14.21 -28.13 -2.20
N TYR A 367 -14.79 -28.61 -1.09
CA TYR A 367 -14.87 -30.04 -0.82
C TYR A 367 -15.78 -30.76 -1.83
N ARG A 368 -16.83 -30.11 -2.34
CA ARG A 368 -17.71 -30.73 -3.34
C ARG A 368 -17.29 -30.36 -4.76
N ASP A 369 -16.93 -29.11 -4.99
CA ASP A 369 -16.63 -28.55 -6.30
C ASP A 369 -15.20 -27.97 -6.31
N PRO A 370 -14.17 -28.81 -6.57
CA PRO A 370 -12.76 -28.38 -6.54
C PRO A 370 -12.44 -27.16 -7.40
N VAL A 371 -13.06 -27.04 -8.59
CA VAL A 371 -12.82 -25.94 -9.54
C VAL A 371 -13.23 -24.58 -8.96
N ALA A 372 -14.18 -24.56 -8.00
CA ALA A 372 -14.57 -23.33 -7.31
C ALA A 372 -13.45 -22.73 -6.44
N ASP A 373 -12.39 -23.49 -6.15
CA ASP A 373 -11.22 -23.05 -5.38
C ASP A 373 -10.03 -22.64 -6.26
N VAL A 374 -10.12 -22.82 -7.59
CA VAL A 374 -9.11 -22.27 -8.52
C VAL A 374 -9.31 -20.77 -8.55
N THR A 375 -8.30 -19.97 -8.26
CA THR A 375 -8.39 -18.51 -8.10
C THR A 375 -8.00 -17.75 -9.37
N ASP A 376 -7.11 -18.28 -10.21
CA ASP A 376 -6.69 -17.61 -11.43
C ASP A 376 -7.73 -17.77 -12.57
N PRO A 377 -8.25 -16.66 -13.15
CA PRO A 377 -9.22 -16.71 -14.24
C PRO A 377 -8.73 -17.44 -15.50
N ARG A 378 -7.42 -17.41 -15.79
CA ARG A 378 -6.81 -18.06 -16.96
C ARG A 378 -6.73 -19.57 -16.75
N HIS A 379 -6.42 -20.02 -15.53
CA HIS A 379 -6.43 -21.45 -15.19
C HIS A 379 -7.85 -22.00 -15.24
N ARG A 380 -8.82 -21.26 -14.71
CA ARG A 380 -10.26 -21.57 -14.86
C ARG A 380 -10.64 -21.70 -16.35
N ALA A 381 -10.28 -20.72 -17.17
CA ALA A 381 -10.57 -20.75 -18.61
C ALA A 381 -9.94 -21.97 -19.31
N ALA A 382 -8.71 -22.34 -18.95
CA ALA A 382 -8.06 -23.54 -19.48
C ALA A 382 -8.82 -24.82 -19.12
N LEU A 383 -9.25 -24.97 -17.86
CA LEU A 383 -10.07 -26.12 -17.42
C LEU A 383 -11.43 -26.14 -18.13
N SER A 384 -12.06 -24.96 -18.32
CA SER A 384 -13.32 -24.81 -19.06
C SER A 384 -13.18 -25.23 -20.52
N GLU A 385 -12.11 -24.81 -21.20
CA GLU A 385 -11.85 -25.15 -22.60
C GLU A 385 -11.59 -26.65 -22.79
N ARG A 386 -10.81 -27.27 -21.90
CA ARG A 386 -10.42 -28.68 -22.01
C ARG A 386 -11.55 -29.64 -21.62
N PHE A 387 -12.28 -29.33 -20.55
CA PHE A 387 -13.24 -30.27 -19.93
C PHE A 387 -14.69 -29.80 -20.00
N GLY A 388 -14.99 -28.65 -20.61
CA GLY A 388 -16.35 -28.15 -20.79
C GLY A 388 -17.04 -27.66 -19.50
N LEU A 389 -16.25 -27.22 -18.52
CA LEU A 389 -16.74 -26.78 -17.21
C LEU A 389 -17.24 -25.33 -17.24
N ASP A 390 -18.29 -25.00 -16.48
CA ASP A 390 -18.68 -23.61 -16.21
C ASP A 390 -17.90 -23.06 -15.01
N VAL A 391 -17.05 -22.07 -15.27
CA VAL A 391 -16.10 -21.49 -14.31
C VAL A 391 -16.31 -19.98 -14.11
N THR A 392 -17.47 -19.46 -14.52
CA THR A 392 -17.78 -18.02 -14.49
C THR A 392 -18.00 -17.48 -13.05
N GLY A 393 -17.63 -16.21 -12.83
CA GLY A 393 -18.00 -15.45 -11.62
C GLY A 393 -16.86 -15.08 -10.67
N VAL A 394 -15.89 -14.30 -11.13
CA VAL A 394 -14.91 -13.63 -10.24
C VAL A 394 -15.35 -12.17 -10.10
N ALA A 395 -15.39 -11.66 -8.87
CA ALA A 395 -15.52 -10.22 -8.64
C ALA A 395 -14.15 -9.53 -8.81
N GLY A 396 -14.10 -8.21 -8.95
CA GLY A 396 -12.83 -7.51 -9.10
C GLY A 396 -11.98 -7.59 -7.82
N ASP A 397 -10.71 -7.22 -7.94
CA ASP A 397 -9.78 -7.24 -6.81
C ASP A 397 -9.58 -5.84 -6.23
N VAL A 398 -9.04 -5.76 -5.01
CA VAL A 398 -8.38 -4.55 -4.50
C VAL A 398 -6.89 -4.85 -4.34
N VAL A 399 -6.04 -4.02 -4.94
CA VAL A 399 -4.58 -4.17 -4.92
C VAL A 399 -3.88 -2.92 -4.39
N ALA A 400 -2.76 -3.10 -3.70
CA ALA A 400 -1.90 -2.00 -3.25
C ALA A 400 -0.44 -2.43 -3.11
N LEU A 401 0.47 -1.46 -3.16
CA LEU A 401 1.89 -1.58 -2.85
C LEU A 401 2.18 -0.80 -1.56
N LEU A 402 2.54 -1.50 -0.51
CA LEU A 402 2.98 -0.90 0.73
C LEU A 402 4.35 -0.24 0.53
N ARG A 403 4.50 0.97 1.04
CA ARG A 403 5.74 1.76 1.03
C ARG A 403 6.01 2.35 2.40
N GLU A 404 7.27 2.40 2.80
CA GLU A 404 7.70 3.06 4.03
C GLU A 404 8.24 4.46 3.69
N ALA A 405 7.70 5.49 4.34
CA ALA A 405 8.23 6.85 4.26
C ALA A 405 9.45 6.99 5.20
N THR A 406 10.54 7.53 4.67
CA THR A 406 11.79 7.81 5.39
C THR A 406 12.28 9.22 5.08
N SER A 407 13.15 9.79 5.90
CA SER A 407 13.83 11.06 5.59
C SER A 407 14.55 10.99 4.25
N SER A 408 14.45 12.04 3.43
CA SER A 408 15.16 12.11 2.14
C SER A 408 16.46 12.91 2.24
N ASP A 409 17.56 12.34 1.75
CA ASP A 409 18.84 13.06 1.60
C ASP A 409 18.79 14.15 0.51
N GLU A 410 17.78 14.15 -0.36
CA GLU A 410 17.57 15.19 -1.36
C GLU A 410 16.94 16.47 -0.79
N ALA A 411 16.34 16.39 0.41
CA ALA A 411 15.83 17.53 1.15
C ALA A 411 16.90 18.09 2.10
N PRO A 412 17.04 19.42 2.21
CA PRO A 412 17.83 20.00 3.29
C PRO A 412 17.07 19.89 4.62
N GLY A 413 17.65 19.25 5.63
CA GLY A 413 17.00 19.05 6.94
C GLY A 413 15.70 18.25 6.86
N SER A 414 14.75 18.53 7.75
CA SER A 414 13.40 17.94 7.80
C SER A 414 12.45 18.59 6.78
N ASN A 415 12.83 18.63 5.50
CA ASN A 415 12.05 19.25 4.42
C ASN A 415 11.59 18.30 3.31
N GLY A 416 11.50 17.00 3.58
CA GLY A 416 11.04 16.04 2.59
C GLY A 416 11.31 14.59 2.98
N VAL A 417 10.46 13.73 2.42
CA VAL A 417 10.58 12.29 2.59
C VAL A 417 10.80 11.61 1.24
N GLU A 418 11.31 10.39 1.30
CA GLU A 418 11.27 9.45 0.19
C GLU A 418 10.46 8.22 0.58
N THR A 419 10.08 7.41 -0.41
CA THR A 419 9.31 6.19 -0.17
C THR A 419 10.13 4.98 -0.60
N THR A 420 10.24 3.99 0.28
CA THR A 420 11.06 2.79 0.08
C THR A 420 10.21 1.53 0.25
N GLU A 421 10.78 0.37 -0.10
CA GLU A 421 10.14 -0.92 0.18
C GLU A 421 10.09 -1.16 1.70
N PRO A 422 8.98 -1.70 2.22
CA PRO A 422 8.82 -1.92 3.65
C PRO A 422 9.78 -3.00 4.15
N ARG A 423 10.35 -2.81 5.35
CA ARG A 423 11.31 -3.75 5.95
C ARG A 423 10.70 -5.07 6.43
N VAL A 424 9.41 -5.03 6.75
CA VAL A 424 8.59 -6.16 7.20
C VAL A 424 7.25 -6.13 6.49
N GLU A 425 6.59 -7.27 6.40
CA GLU A 425 5.23 -7.33 5.85
C GLU A 425 4.23 -6.56 6.73
N GLY A 426 3.27 -5.93 6.07
CA GLY A 426 2.11 -5.31 6.69
C GLY A 426 0.88 -6.21 6.64
N VAL A 427 -0.22 -5.68 7.15
CA VAL A 427 -1.53 -6.32 7.20
C VAL A 427 -2.55 -5.32 6.68
N ALA A 428 -3.38 -5.78 5.75
CA ALA A 428 -4.51 -5.02 5.22
C ALA A 428 -5.84 -5.62 5.70
N LEU A 429 -6.80 -4.76 6.00
CA LEU A 429 -8.16 -5.12 6.36
C LEU A 429 -9.13 -4.31 5.51
N LEU A 430 -10.07 -4.99 4.86
CA LEU A 430 -11.21 -4.34 4.21
C LEU A 430 -12.40 -4.34 5.15
N GLU A 431 -12.72 -3.21 5.77
CA GLU A 431 -13.63 -3.20 6.93
C GLU A 431 -15.10 -3.54 6.60
N SER A 432 -15.50 -3.38 5.35
CA SER A 432 -16.83 -3.77 4.85
C SER A 432 -17.04 -5.29 4.79
N ASP A 433 -15.95 -6.03 4.67
CA ASP A 433 -15.89 -7.48 4.58
C ASP A 433 -14.64 -7.95 5.34
N PRO A 434 -14.72 -7.96 6.70
CA PRO A 434 -13.55 -7.93 7.57
C PRO A 434 -12.75 -9.23 7.48
N VAL A 435 -11.82 -9.25 6.52
CA VAL A 435 -10.79 -10.26 6.35
C VAL A 435 -9.45 -9.54 6.41
N ALA A 436 -8.64 -9.89 7.42
CA ALA A 436 -7.29 -9.37 7.56
C ALA A 436 -6.36 -10.23 6.69
N VAL A 437 -5.72 -9.61 5.69
CA VAL A 437 -4.76 -10.27 4.81
C VAL A 437 -3.36 -9.70 5.04
N PRO A 438 -2.34 -10.53 5.27
CA PRO A 438 -0.95 -10.08 5.22
C PRO A 438 -0.58 -9.58 3.81
N SER A 439 0.35 -8.63 3.72
CA SER A 439 1.04 -8.38 2.45
C SER A 439 2.03 -9.50 2.13
N PHE A 440 2.47 -9.55 0.88
CA PHE A 440 3.56 -10.40 0.41
C PHE A 440 4.44 -9.60 -0.55
N ASN A 441 5.74 -9.51 -0.25
CA ASN A 441 6.67 -8.63 -0.96
C ASN A 441 6.14 -7.17 -1.03
N GLY A 442 5.53 -6.71 0.07
CA GLY A 442 4.86 -5.40 0.14
C GLY A 442 3.58 -5.28 -0.69
N VAL A 443 3.13 -6.34 -1.38
CA VAL A 443 1.88 -6.33 -2.14
C VAL A 443 0.71 -6.72 -1.26
N VAL A 444 -0.35 -5.92 -1.29
CA VAL A 444 -1.67 -6.27 -0.74
C VAL A 444 -2.56 -6.65 -1.91
N ALA A 445 -3.19 -7.83 -1.84
CA ALA A 445 -4.18 -8.27 -2.82
C ALA A 445 -5.37 -8.91 -2.12
N LEU A 446 -6.54 -8.29 -2.26
CA LEU A 446 -7.83 -8.83 -1.83
C LEU A 446 -8.63 -9.25 -3.04
N ARG A 447 -9.05 -10.51 -3.06
CA ARG A 447 -9.80 -11.13 -4.16
C ARG A 447 -11.30 -11.07 -3.92
N ASP A 448 -12.04 -11.10 -5.02
CA ASP A 448 -13.50 -11.21 -5.03
C ASP A 448 -14.21 -10.14 -4.18
N VAL A 449 -13.71 -8.90 -4.23
CA VAL A 449 -14.25 -7.79 -3.44
C VAL A 449 -15.62 -7.40 -4.01
N PRO A 450 -16.69 -7.36 -3.19
CA PRO A 450 -18.01 -6.94 -3.67
C PRO A 450 -17.95 -5.49 -4.19
N PRO A 451 -18.69 -5.10 -5.23
CA PRO A 451 -18.74 -3.70 -5.65
C PRO A 451 -19.42 -2.83 -4.59
N GLY A 452 -18.91 -1.63 -4.37
CA GLY A 452 -19.42 -0.71 -3.36
C GLY A 452 -18.37 0.23 -2.78
N ASP A 453 -18.74 0.93 -1.72
CA ASP A 453 -17.83 1.76 -0.94
C ASP A 453 -17.21 0.91 0.17
N HIS A 454 -15.89 0.94 0.28
CA HIS A 454 -15.09 0.20 1.25
C HIS A 454 -14.14 1.12 2.00
N ARG A 455 -13.50 0.57 3.04
CA ARG A 455 -12.38 1.20 3.74
C ARG A 455 -11.26 0.19 3.87
N LEU A 456 -10.13 0.49 3.25
CA LEU A 456 -8.89 -0.26 3.42
C LEU A 456 -8.14 0.35 4.60
N THR A 457 -7.79 -0.49 5.58
CA THR A 457 -6.93 -0.12 6.69
C THR A 457 -5.68 -0.99 6.64
N VAL A 458 -4.51 -0.38 6.66
CA VAL A 458 -3.21 -1.06 6.67
C VAL A 458 -2.49 -0.78 7.97
N ASN A 459 -1.90 -1.81 8.57
CA ASN A 459 -1.13 -1.70 9.81
C ASN A 459 -0.01 -2.74 9.83
N GLY A 460 0.98 -2.60 10.72
CA GLY A 460 2.08 -3.55 10.81
C GLY A 460 2.95 -3.29 12.04
N ALA A 461 3.91 -4.18 12.28
CA ALA A 461 4.83 -4.03 13.40
C ALA A 461 5.69 -2.78 13.24
N GLY A 462 5.62 -1.86 14.20
CA GLY A 462 6.45 -0.67 14.23
C GLY A 462 6.04 0.46 13.29
N VAL A 463 4.91 0.35 12.59
CA VAL A 463 4.39 1.41 11.71
C VAL A 463 3.08 1.98 12.24
N ALA A 464 2.83 3.24 11.94
CA ALA A 464 1.56 3.88 12.20
C ALA A 464 0.49 3.42 11.20
N PRO A 465 -0.76 3.25 11.62
CA PRO A 465 -1.80 2.70 10.77
C PRO A 465 -2.22 3.68 9.68
N TYR A 466 -2.44 3.15 8.48
CA TYR A 466 -3.01 3.84 7.34
C TYR A 466 -4.48 3.46 7.18
N SER A 467 -5.32 4.41 6.75
CA SER A 467 -6.71 4.10 6.41
C SER A 467 -7.19 4.99 5.27
N GLN A 468 -7.88 4.37 4.31
CA GLN A 468 -8.37 5.03 3.11
C GLN A 468 -9.77 4.52 2.73
N PRO A 469 -10.76 5.41 2.54
CA PRO A 469 -11.99 5.09 1.83
C PRO A 469 -11.69 4.84 0.34
N LEU A 470 -12.23 3.76 -0.21
CA LEU A 470 -12.12 3.43 -1.64
C LEU A 470 -13.45 2.91 -2.17
N ARG A 471 -13.63 2.98 -3.48
CA ARG A 471 -14.84 2.49 -4.15
C ARG A 471 -14.46 1.43 -5.18
N HIS A 472 -15.06 0.26 -5.07
CA HIS A 472 -14.87 -0.85 -5.98
C HIS A 472 -16.04 -0.93 -6.96
N GLU A 473 -15.75 -1.00 -8.26
CA GLU A 473 -16.76 -1.01 -9.31
C GLU A 473 -17.09 -2.43 -9.79
N ALA A 474 -18.28 -2.60 -10.38
CA ALA A 474 -18.77 -3.90 -10.84
C ALA A 474 -18.34 -4.23 -12.29
N ASP A 475 -17.14 -3.81 -12.70
CA ASP A 475 -16.60 -3.99 -14.04
C ASP A 475 -15.62 -5.17 -14.16
N GLY A 476 -15.20 -5.75 -13.02
CA GLY A 476 -14.25 -6.85 -12.97
C GLY A 476 -12.79 -6.42 -13.08
N GLU A 477 -12.52 -5.11 -13.08
CA GLU A 477 -11.16 -4.57 -13.03
C GLU A 477 -10.67 -4.46 -11.58
N ALA A 478 -9.35 -4.57 -11.39
CA ALA A 478 -8.76 -4.40 -10.07
C ALA A 478 -8.76 -2.91 -9.68
N THR A 479 -9.18 -2.62 -8.45
CA THR A 479 -9.12 -1.28 -7.86
C THR A 479 -7.79 -1.10 -7.14
N ALA A 480 -7.00 -0.12 -7.57
CA ALA A 480 -5.78 0.29 -6.90
C ALA A 480 -6.10 1.15 -5.66
N ALA A 481 -5.58 0.77 -4.50
CA ALA A 481 -5.59 1.61 -3.31
C ALA A 481 -4.28 2.40 -3.19
N GLY A 482 -4.29 3.48 -2.42
CA GLY A 482 -3.19 4.43 -2.33
C GLY A 482 -3.11 5.37 -3.53
N VAL A 483 -2.01 6.12 -3.61
CA VAL A 483 -1.71 7.03 -4.72
C VAL A 483 -0.95 6.26 -5.78
N ASP A 484 -1.48 6.15 -6.99
CA ASP A 484 -0.90 5.34 -8.07
C ASP A 484 -0.63 3.88 -7.64
N GLY A 485 -1.44 3.36 -6.70
CA GLY A 485 -1.25 2.04 -6.12
C GLY A 485 -0.38 2.00 -4.86
N ALA A 486 0.29 3.09 -4.48
CA ALA A 486 1.19 3.15 -3.33
C ALA A 486 0.46 3.57 -2.05
N VAL A 487 0.49 2.70 -1.04
CA VAL A 487 0.04 2.98 0.33
C VAL A 487 1.27 3.29 1.19
N VAL A 488 1.41 4.55 1.58
CA VAL A 488 2.58 5.03 2.32
C VAL A 488 2.31 4.99 3.83
N VAL A 489 3.16 4.29 4.58
CA VAL A 489 3.16 4.23 6.05
C VAL A 489 4.44 4.83 6.61
N ALA A 490 4.42 5.29 7.86
CA ALA A 490 5.58 5.80 8.57
C ALA A 490 5.85 4.96 9.83
N ALA A 491 7.12 4.87 10.25
CA ALA A 491 7.48 4.25 11.52
C ALA A 491 6.77 4.97 12.69
N ASN A 492 6.35 4.23 13.72
CA ASN A 492 5.62 4.79 14.86
C ASN A 492 6.38 5.94 15.54
N GLU A 493 7.70 5.82 15.63
CA GLU A 493 8.55 6.82 16.25
C GLU A 493 8.60 8.11 15.46
N ASP A 494 8.41 8.06 14.14
CA ASP A 494 8.47 9.19 13.21
C ASP A 494 7.09 9.65 12.72
N ALA A 495 6.02 8.95 13.09
CA ALA A 495 4.68 9.24 12.63
C ALA A 495 4.06 10.41 13.40
N VAL A 496 3.60 11.42 12.64
CA VAL A 496 2.83 12.55 13.14
C VAL A 496 1.41 12.48 12.59
N LYS A 497 0.42 12.53 13.49
CA LYS A 497 -0.99 12.49 13.09
C LYS A 497 -1.42 13.85 12.52
N VAL A 498 -1.59 13.95 11.21
CA VAL A 498 -2.18 15.12 10.54
C VAL A 498 -3.70 15.04 10.65
N ARG A 499 -4.34 16.07 11.20
CA ARG A 499 -5.79 16.11 11.45
C ARG A 499 -6.42 17.35 10.84
N ALA A 500 -7.50 17.15 10.10
CA ALA A 500 -8.34 18.21 9.54
C ALA A 500 -9.76 18.08 10.10
N SER A 501 -10.35 19.20 10.52
CA SER A 501 -11.76 19.25 10.93
C SER A 501 -12.32 20.63 10.61
N VAL A 502 -13.56 20.66 10.13
CA VAL A 502 -14.30 21.90 9.86
C VAL A 502 -15.27 22.23 11.00
N ASP A 503 -15.61 23.52 11.13
CA ASP A 503 -16.67 23.95 12.05
C ASP A 503 -18.04 23.48 11.55
N ALA A 504 -19.03 23.40 12.45
CA ALA A 504 -20.36 22.88 12.14
C ALA A 504 -21.12 23.68 11.06
N ASP A 505 -20.76 24.95 10.86
CA ASP A 505 -21.38 25.85 9.89
C ASP A 505 -20.62 25.89 8.55
N THR A 506 -19.54 25.12 8.41
CA THR A 506 -18.70 25.03 7.21
C THR A 506 -19.05 23.74 6.43
N PRO A 507 -19.01 23.76 5.08
CA PRO A 507 -19.16 22.55 4.28
C PRO A 507 -18.21 21.44 4.74
N ALA A 508 -18.72 20.21 4.80
CA ALA A 508 -17.93 19.05 5.21
C ALA A 508 -16.78 18.80 4.23
N ILE A 509 -15.67 18.27 4.73
CA ILE A 509 -14.57 17.80 3.89
C ILE A 509 -15.06 16.63 3.04
N ALA A 510 -14.90 16.72 1.72
CA ALA A 510 -15.25 15.67 0.77
C ALA A 510 -14.03 14.87 0.34
N ARG A 511 -12.85 15.50 0.26
CA ARG A 511 -11.59 14.86 -0.16
C ARG A 511 -10.40 15.51 0.55
N VAL A 512 -9.38 14.71 0.81
CA VAL A 512 -8.09 15.20 1.32
C VAL A 512 -6.98 14.62 0.48
N ARG A 513 -6.04 15.49 0.11
CA ARG A 513 -4.81 15.14 -0.58
C ARG A 513 -3.62 15.70 0.20
N VAL A 514 -2.57 14.92 0.36
CA VAL A 514 -1.34 15.32 1.04
C VAL A 514 -0.18 15.08 0.08
N ASP A 515 0.51 16.18 -0.26
CA ASP A 515 1.71 16.18 -1.10
C ASP A 515 2.92 16.52 -0.21
N ASP A 516 3.97 15.70 -0.21
CA ASP A 516 5.30 16.06 0.29
C ASP A 516 6.09 16.79 -0.81
N ASP A 517 6.96 17.71 -0.42
CA ASP A 517 7.77 18.48 -1.36
C ASP A 517 8.73 17.60 -2.20
N VAL A 518 9.22 16.48 -1.67
CA VAL A 518 10.13 15.55 -2.37
C VAL A 518 9.39 14.33 -2.91
N ALA A 519 8.66 13.60 -2.06
CA ALA A 519 7.97 12.37 -2.47
C ALA A 519 6.75 12.64 -3.39
N GLY A 520 6.28 13.88 -3.48
CA GLY A 520 5.04 14.20 -4.17
C GLY A 520 3.82 13.70 -3.39
N THR A 521 2.79 13.22 -4.08
CA THR A 521 1.54 12.82 -3.43
C THR A 521 1.70 11.52 -2.64
N VAL A 522 1.51 11.60 -1.32
CA VAL A 522 1.61 10.44 -0.42
C VAL A 522 0.25 9.94 0.07
N TYR A 523 -0.79 10.77 -0.07
CA TYR A 523 -2.17 10.41 0.25
C TYR A 523 -3.15 11.19 -0.64
N ASP A 524 -4.15 10.51 -1.20
CA ASP A 524 -5.22 11.15 -1.94
C ASP A 524 -6.49 10.28 -1.88
N ALA A 525 -7.49 10.74 -1.11
CA ALA A 525 -8.71 9.96 -0.92
C ALA A 525 -9.93 10.81 -0.55
N PRO A 526 -11.15 10.32 -0.81
CA PRO A 526 -12.36 10.86 -0.23
C PRO A 526 -12.27 10.89 1.30
N ALA A 527 -12.93 11.86 1.92
CA ALA A 527 -13.09 11.87 3.37
C ALA A 527 -13.98 10.70 3.82
N PRO A 528 -13.78 10.17 5.03
CA PRO A 528 -14.65 9.13 5.56
C PRO A 528 -16.09 9.63 5.64
N PRO A 529 -17.09 8.82 5.25
CA PRO A 529 -18.49 9.21 5.38
C PRO A 529 -18.83 9.44 6.87
N VAL A 530 -19.65 10.46 7.12
CA VAL A 530 -20.19 10.72 8.46
C VAL A 530 -21.02 9.52 8.89
N SER A 531 -20.46 8.68 9.75
CA SER A 531 -21.18 7.53 10.30
C SER A 531 -22.22 8.04 11.31
N GLY A 532 -23.49 7.96 10.94
CA GLY A 532 -24.60 8.18 11.86
C GLY A 532 -24.70 7.01 12.85
N GLY A 533 -23.95 7.04 13.94
CA GLY A 533 -23.99 6.04 15.01
C GLY A 533 -23.68 6.65 16.37
N ASP A 534 -24.45 6.25 17.38
CA ASP A 534 -24.47 6.82 18.73
C ASP A 534 -23.09 7.01 19.36
N ALA A 535 -22.85 8.22 19.89
CA ALA A 535 -21.74 8.54 20.76
C ALA A 535 -21.83 7.72 22.06
N GLY A 536 -21.12 6.59 22.10
CA GLY A 536 -20.82 5.86 23.33
C GLY A 536 -19.85 6.64 24.20
N SER A 537 -20.19 6.83 25.48
CA SER A 537 -19.42 7.61 26.44
C SER A 537 -18.35 6.76 27.14
N ASP A 538 -17.13 6.78 26.63
CA ASP A 538 -15.92 6.50 27.40
C ASP A 538 -14.70 7.10 26.70
N GLY A 539 -13.93 7.89 27.45
CA GLY A 539 -12.87 8.77 26.95
C GLY A 539 -11.58 8.06 26.55
N SER A 540 -11.62 7.16 25.57
CA SER A 540 -10.43 6.61 24.94
C SER A 540 -10.74 6.10 23.53
N GLY A 541 -10.13 6.70 22.50
CA GLY A 541 -9.96 6.11 21.17
C GLY A 541 -11.11 6.27 20.18
N GLY A 542 -11.02 7.31 19.32
CA GLY A 542 -11.53 7.23 17.94
C GLY A 542 -13.03 7.34 17.69
N SER A 543 -13.68 8.41 18.19
CA SER A 543 -14.93 8.88 17.57
C SER A 543 -14.60 10.13 16.74
N SER A 544 -14.31 9.94 15.45
CA SER A 544 -14.21 11.05 14.50
C SER A 544 -15.54 11.80 14.54
N ARG A 545 -15.48 13.10 14.79
CA ARG A 545 -16.67 13.94 14.60
C ARG A 545 -17.05 13.91 13.11
N PRO A 546 -18.33 14.10 12.76
CA PRO A 546 -18.73 14.37 11.39
C PRO A 546 -17.80 15.39 10.72
N GLY A 547 -17.17 15.06 9.60
CA GLY A 547 -16.30 15.97 8.86
C GLY A 547 -14.86 16.09 9.36
N GLU A 548 -14.38 15.13 10.15
CA GLU A 548 -12.98 15.03 10.56
C GLU A 548 -12.22 13.97 9.77
N VAL A 549 -11.03 14.34 9.29
CA VAL A 549 -10.06 13.46 8.62
C VAL A 549 -8.78 13.42 9.43
N ALA A 550 -8.18 12.24 9.58
CA ALA A 550 -6.85 12.11 10.15
C ALA A 550 -6.05 11.00 9.46
N LEU A 551 -4.77 11.27 9.21
CA LEU A 551 -3.80 10.32 8.67
C LEU A 551 -2.45 10.51 9.37
N TYR A 552 -1.54 9.57 9.21
CA TYR A 552 -0.16 9.72 9.70
C TYR A 552 0.77 10.10 8.55
N ALA A 553 1.65 11.05 8.82
CA ALA A 553 2.71 11.48 7.93
C ALA A 553 4.06 11.33 8.66
N HIS A 554 5.16 11.23 7.92
CA HIS A 554 6.49 11.13 8.53
C HIS A 554 6.97 12.51 9.01
N ARG A 555 7.65 12.58 10.15
CA ARG A 555 7.99 13.87 10.80
C ARG A 555 8.87 14.79 9.96
N ASP A 556 9.76 14.20 9.16
CA ASP A 556 10.73 14.94 8.35
C ASP A 556 10.16 15.43 7.01
N GLY A 557 8.90 15.14 6.72
CA GLY A 557 8.27 15.61 5.49
C GLY A 557 7.84 17.08 5.60
N ALA A 558 7.68 17.69 4.43
CA ALA A 558 7.21 19.06 4.31
C ALA A 558 5.97 19.04 3.42
N TYR A 559 4.80 19.12 4.04
CA TYR A 559 3.55 18.71 3.40
C TYR A 559 2.68 19.89 2.99
N THR A 560 2.00 19.73 1.86
CA THR A 560 0.83 20.50 1.46
C THR A 560 -0.41 19.63 1.62
N ALA A 561 -1.28 19.98 2.55
CA ALA A 561 -2.60 19.37 2.70
C ALA A 561 -3.63 20.16 1.88
N GLU A 562 -4.12 19.58 0.79
CA GLU A 562 -5.25 20.10 0.00
C GLU A 562 -6.55 19.48 0.51
N VAL A 563 -7.56 20.33 0.70
CA VAL A 563 -8.89 19.95 1.17
C VAL A 563 -9.90 20.39 0.13
N GLU A 564 -10.71 19.45 -0.36
CA GLU A 564 -11.91 19.74 -1.16
C GLU A 564 -13.14 19.59 -0.26
N ASP A 565 -14.02 20.57 -0.26
CA ASP A 565 -15.28 20.50 0.47
C ASP A 565 -16.42 19.89 -0.35
N ALA A 566 -17.55 19.61 0.31
CA ALA A 566 -18.73 19.02 -0.32
C ALA A 566 -19.41 19.91 -1.39
N GLU A 567 -19.02 21.18 -1.50
CA GLU A 567 -19.48 22.12 -2.52
C GLU A 567 -18.48 22.24 -3.70
N GLY A 568 -17.36 21.50 -3.65
CA GLY A 568 -16.28 21.53 -4.66
C GLY A 568 -15.29 22.69 -4.46
N GLY A 569 -15.37 23.41 -3.36
CA GLY A 569 -14.39 24.43 -2.99
C GLY A 569 -13.06 23.78 -2.58
N VAL A 570 -11.94 24.37 -2.99
CA VAL A 570 -10.59 23.87 -2.68
C VAL A 570 -9.86 24.82 -1.72
N GLY A 571 -9.25 24.27 -0.68
CA GLY A 571 -8.32 24.95 0.21
C GLY A 571 -6.97 24.22 0.29
N ALA A 572 -5.92 24.93 0.70
CA ALA A 572 -4.59 24.34 0.87
C ALA A 572 -3.97 24.82 2.19
N PHE A 573 -3.19 23.96 2.83
CA PHE A 573 -2.60 24.21 4.14
C PHE A 573 -1.18 23.66 4.16
N ARG A 574 -0.25 24.43 4.72
CA ARG A 574 1.12 23.99 4.92
C ARG A 574 1.24 23.23 6.24
N VAL A 575 1.86 22.06 6.21
CA VAL A 575 2.08 21.21 7.39
C VAL A 575 3.53 20.75 7.40
N ASN A 576 4.32 21.34 8.29
CA ASN A 576 5.70 20.94 8.57
C ASN A 576 5.72 20.32 9.97
N PRO A 577 5.72 19.00 10.14
CA PRO A 577 5.74 18.41 11.47
C PRO A 577 7.01 18.77 12.23
N GLY A 578 6.94 18.70 13.56
CA GLY A 578 8.04 19.13 14.43
C GLY A 578 8.62 17.92 15.10
N THR A 579 9.89 18.02 15.51
CA THR A 579 10.64 16.91 16.10
C THR A 579 9.87 16.21 17.24
N ASP A 580 9.23 16.97 18.13
CA ASP A 580 8.48 16.45 19.28
C ASP A 580 6.94 16.45 19.10
N GLN A 581 6.45 16.72 17.89
CA GLN A 581 5.03 16.83 17.62
C GLN A 581 4.44 15.44 17.32
N SER A 582 3.42 15.03 18.08
CA SER A 582 2.67 13.79 17.81
C SER A 582 1.38 14.02 17.01
N THR A 583 0.90 15.25 16.93
CA THR A 583 -0.31 15.62 16.18
C THR A 583 -0.18 17.01 15.59
N ALA A 584 -0.50 17.13 14.31
CA ALA A 584 -0.53 18.35 13.51
C ALA A 584 -1.97 18.64 13.10
N THR A 585 -2.65 19.54 13.81
CA THR A 585 -4.06 19.81 13.59
C THR A 585 -4.24 21.08 12.76
N LEU A 586 -4.75 20.97 11.53
CA LEU A 586 -5.03 22.13 10.67
C LEU A 586 -5.95 23.13 11.37
N ALA A 587 -5.49 24.38 11.49
CA ALA A 587 -6.26 25.48 12.03
C ALA A 587 -7.25 26.01 10.99
N ASP A 588 -8.47 26.36 11.43
CA ASP A 588 -9.49 27.05 10.62
C ASP A 588 -9.63 26.55 9.17
N VAL A 589 -9.87 25.24 9.00
CA VAL A 589 -10.01 24.61 7.68
C VAL A 589 -11.14 25.28 6.88
N ARG A 590 -10.75 26.01 5.84
CA ARG A 590 -11.61 26.74 4.89
C ARG A 590 -11.12 26.54 3.46
N THR A 591 -12.03 26.68 2.51
CA THR A 591 -11.78 26.57 1.07
C THR A 591 -11.94 27.94 0.41
N GLY A 592 -11.52 28.05 -0.85
CA GLY A 592 -11.64 29.27 -1.67
C GLY A 592 -10.38 30.13 -1.71
N LYS A 593 -10.48 31.28 -2.38
CA LYS A 593 -9.38 32.19 -2.73
C LYS A 593 -8.64 32.69 -1.49
N ALA A 594 -9.34 32.99 -0.41
CA ALA A 594 -8.72 33.40 0.86
C ALA A 594 -7.84 32.31 1.48
N SER A 595 -8.25 31.03 1.39
CA SER A 595 -7.45 29.89 1.87
C SER A 595 -6.20 29.70 1.00
N LEU A 596 -6.38 29.73 -0.32
CA LEU A 596 -5.30 29.52 -1.28
C LEU A 596 -4.25 30.66 -1.26
N THR A 597 -4.68 31.91 -1.10
CA THR A 597 -3.76 33.06 -0.97
C THR A 597 -3.03 33.06 0.37
N ALA A 598 -3.67 32.62 1.46
CA ALA A 598 -3.00 32.42 2.74
C ALA A 598 -1.93 31.32 2.65
N PHE A 599 -2.24 30.18 2.00
CA PHE A 599 -1.25 29.14 1.73
C PHE A 599 -0.06 29.66 0.92
N LEU A 600 -0.31 30.39 -0.17
CA LEU A 600 0.74 30.97 -1.01
C LEU A 600 1.67 31.87 -0.21
N LEU A 601 1.10 32.70 0.68
CA LEU A 601 1.87 33.54 1.60
C LEU A 601 2.73 32.68 2.53
N THR A 602 2.16 31.67 3.17
CA THR A 602 2.89 30.77 4.07
C THR A 602 4.04 30.07 3.36
N LEU A 603 3.79 29.42 2.22
CA LEU A 603 4.79 28.66 1.48
C LEU A 603 5.93 29.56 0.97
N LEU A 604 5.64 30.75 0.46
CA LEU A 604 6.66 31.67 -0.03
C LEU A 604 7.47 32.28 1.12
N THR A 605 6.84 32.56 2.25
CA THR A 605 7.52 33.03 3.47
C THR A 605 8.49 31.97 3.98
N GLU A 606 8.03 30.73 4.12
CA GLU A 606 8.86 29.58 4.48
C GLU A 606 10.04 29.41 3.50
N THR A 607 9.76 29.40 2.20
CA THR A 607 10.78 29.22 1.16
C THR A 607 11.81 30.34 1.18
N THR A 608 11.39 31.59 1.41
CA THR A 608 12.31 32.73 1.52
C THR A 608 13.18 32.64 2.77
N ALA A 609 12.58 32.29 3.91
CA ALA A 609 13.29 32.15 5.19
C ALA A 609 14.35 31.04 5.12
N GLN A 610 13.96 29.87 4.60
CA GLN A 610 14.87 28.73 4.45
C GLN A 610 15.94 28.96 3.38
N ALA A 611 15.62 29.66 2.29
CA ALA A 611 16.61 30.04 1.29
C ALA A 611 17.71 30.95 1.86
N ALA A 612 17.37 31.84 2.80
CA ALA A 612 18.33 32.75 3.42
C ALA A 612 19.38 32.03 4.28
N VAL A 613 19.08 30.83 4.81
CA VAL A 613 20.03 30.01 5.58
C VAL A 613 21.28 29.66 4.77
N PHE A 614 21.11 29.51 3.44
CA PHE A 614 22.19 29.14 2.54
C PHE A 614 23.21 30.26 2.26
N GLU A 615 23.19 31.37 3.00
CA GLU A 615 24.15 32.47 2.86
C GLU A 615 25.61 31.99 3.01
N ASP A 616 25.85 31.05 3.93
CA ASP A 616 27.18 30.46 4.18
C ASP A 616 27.51 29.29 3.23
N GLY A 617 26.58 28.92 2.33
CA GLY A 617 26.79 27.92 1.27
C GLY A 617 26.33 26.50 1.60
N ASP A 618 25.75 26.27 2.77
CA ASP A 618 25.18 25.00 3.21
C ASP A 618 23.81 25.21 3.88
N ALA A 619 23.13 24.12 4.24
CA ALA A 619 21.81 24.15 4.85
C ALA A 619 21.86 24.10 6.38
N ASP A 620 23.02 24.36 7.00
CA ASP A 620 23.19 24.20 8.44
C ASP A 620 22.24 25.15 9.19
N GLY A 621 21.37 24.55 10.01
CA GLY A 621 20.37 25.27 10.80
C GLY A 621 19.06 25.56 10.09
N ILE A 622 18.80 24.97 8.92
CA ILE A 622 17.51 25.10 8.22
C ILE A 622 16.31 24.67 9.06
N ASP A 623 16.49 23.66 9.94
CA ASP A 623 15.44 23.15 10.85
C ASP A 623 15.24 24.05 12.07
N GLU A 624 16.15 24.99 12.32
CA GLU A 624 16.06 25.94 13.43
C GLU A 624 15.33 27.24 13.02
N VAL A 625 15.02 27.39 11.73
CA VAL A 625 14.24 28.51 11.21
C VAL A 625 12.79 28.37 11.67
N ASP A 626 12.29 29.39 12.36
CA ASP A 626 10.87 29.47 12.70
C ASP A 626 10.07 29.86 11.46
N VAL A 627 9.48 28.85 10.81
CA VAL A 627 8.69 29.01 9.59
C VAL A 627 7.19 28.97 9.91
N PRO A 628 6.37 29.78 9.20
CA PRO A 628 4.93 29.75 9.41
C PRO A 628 4.35 28.40 9.00
N ASP A 629 3.38 27.93 9.77
CA ASP A 629 2.74 26.63 9.62
C ASP A 629 1.23 26.75 9.86
N SER A 630 0.43 25.93 9.17
CA SER A 630 -1.04 26.03 9.23
C SER A 630 -1.66 25.22 10.38
N THR A 631 -0.85 24.60 11.25
CA THR A 631 -1.34 23.79 12.37
C THR A 631 -1.60 24.64 13.61
N ARG A 632 -2.55 24.23 14.45
CA ARG A 632 -2.86 24.94 15.72
C ARG A 632 -1.70 24.87 16.70
N GLU A 633 -0.94 23.79 16.67
CA GLU A 633 0.17 23.53 17.59
C GLU A 633 1.37 24.44 17.31
N ARG A 634 1.55 24.85 16.05
CA ARG A 634 2.68 25.68 15.62
C ARG A 634 2.25 26.86 14.74
N ALA A 635 1.05 27.39 14.97
CA ALA A 635 0.48 28.49 14.20
C ALA A 635 1.42 29.72 14.26
N GLY A 636 2.31 29.83 13.28
CA GLY A 636 3.12 31.00 13.03
C GLY A 636 2.31 31.99 12.21
N ASP A 637 2.25 33.25 12.66
CA ASP A 637 1.66 34.29 11.83
C ASP A 637 2.62 34.59 10.69
N ALA A 638 2.29 34.14 9.48
CA ALA A 638 3.10 34.42 8.30
C ALA A 638 3.33 35.93 8.12
N ALA A 639 2.41 36.79 8.56
CA ALA A 639 2.62 38.24 8.54
C ALA A 639 3.66 38.72 9.56
N GLU A 640 3.78 38.07 10.72
CA GLU A 640 4.83 38.34 11.71
C GLU A 640 6.19 37.89 11.20
N THR A 641 6.30 36.66 10.68
CA THR A 641 7.56 36.17 10.07
C THR A 641 7.97 37.04 8.89
N VAL A 642 7.02 37.47 8.05
CA VAL A 642 7.28 38.44 6.98
C VAL A 642 7.76 39.78 7.55
N ALA A 643 7.19 40.28 8.66
CA ALA A 643 7.65 41.51 9.27
C ALA A 643 9.08 41.40 9.81
N ASP A 644 9.49 40.24 10.33
CA ASP A 644 10.86 39.99 10.77
C ASP A 644 11.82 39.85 9.58
N LEU A 645 11.44 39.07 8.56
CA LEU A 645 12.26 38.87 7.34
C LEU A 645 12.41 40.15 6.52
N LEU A 646 11.33 40.93 6.38
CA LEU A 646 11.25 42.07 5.47
C LEU A 646 11.38 43.43 6.17
N GLY A 647 11.16 43.47 7.49
CA GLY A 647 11.14 44.71 8.29
C GLY A 647 12.47 45.44 8.35
N GLU A 648 13.60 44.77 8.11
CA GLU A 648 14.91 45.43 7.99
C GLU A 648 15.08 46.21 6.67
N THR A 649 14.18 46.07 5.68
CA THR A 649 14.32 46.71 4.35
C THR A 649 13.37 47.88 4.07
N THR A 650 12.48 48.22 5.00
CA THR A 650 11.35 49.15 4.73
C THR A 650 11.68 50.65 4.66
N GLU A 651 12.92 51.10 4.88
CA GLU A 651 13.23 52.54 4.75
C GLU A 651 13.74 52.98 3.36
N THR A 652 13.97 52.09 2.38
CA THR A 652 14.59 52.51 1.09
C THR A 652 13.91 52.08 -0.22
N THR A 653 12.91 51.19 -0.22
CA THR A 653 12.38 50.60 -1.47
C THR A 653 11.00 51.11 -1.93
N GLU A 654 10.21 51.78 -1.08
CA GLU A 654 8.87 52.29 -1.49
C GLU A 654 8.92 53.28 -2.67
N THR A 655 10.05 53.94 -2.91
CA THR A 655 10.20 54.88 -4.04
C THR A 655 10.71 54.25 -5.33
N THR A 656 11.15 52.98 -5.30
CA THR A 656 11.74 52.32 -6.47
C THR A 656 10.76 51.35 -7.15
N GLU A 657 9.86 50.70 -6.40
CA GLU A 657 8.95 49.69 -6.98
C GLU A 657 7.83 50.27 -7.86
N GLU A 658 7.31 51.47 -7.57
CA GLU A 658 6.34 52.17 -8.43
C GLU A 658 6.97 52.58 -9.78
N SER A 659 8.30 52.74 -9.81
CA SER A 659 9.05 53.06 -11.04
C SER A 659 9.36 51.82 -11.90
N VAL A 660 9.33 50.61 -11.32
CA VAL A 660 9.59 49.36 -12.04
C VAL A 660 8.32 48.82 -12.69
N GLU A 661 7.15 49.01 -12.08
CA GLU A 661 5.87 48.69 -12.75
C GLU A 661 5.65 49.58 -13.99
N GLU A 662 6.03 50.86 -13.97
CA GLU A 662 5.94 51.75 -15.14
C GLU A 662 6.98 51.39 -16.25
N ALA A 663 8.15 50.88 -15.87
CA ALA A 663 9.22 50.53 -16.82
C ALA A 663 8.98 49.19 -17.56
N VAL A 664 8.20 48.28 -16.98
CA VAL A 664 7.88 46.99 -17.62
C VAL A 664 6.70 47.13 -18.60
N ASP A 665 5.79 48.08 -18.38
CA ASP A 665 4.73 48.41 -19.35
C ASP A 665 5.28 49.16 -20.59
N ASP A 666 6.32 50.00 -20.45
CA ASP A 666 6.91 50.74 -21.59
C ASP A 666 7.81 49.85 -22.50
N ALA A 667 8.35 48.75 -21.97
CA ALA A 667 9.25 47.86 -22.72
C ALA A 667 8.53 46.89 -23.68
N THR A 668 7.19 46.76 -23.60
CA THR A 668 6.42 45.81 -24.43
C THR A 668 5.62 46.46 -25.56
N ASN A 669 5.60 47.80 -25.68
CA ASN A 669 4.84 48.53 -26.69
C ASN A 669 5.71 49.25 -27.74
N THR A 670 6.72 48.57 -28.30
CA THR A 670 7.46 49.08 -29.47
C THR A 670 7.65 48.01 -30.53
N THR A 671 6.57 47.62 -31.22
CA THR A 671 6.66 47.25 -32.65
C THR A 671 5.30 47.39 -33.33
N GLU A 672 4.89 48.61 -33.72
CA GLU A 672 4.11 48.84 -34.94
C GLU A 672 4.32 50.31 -35.38
N GLU A 673 5.09 50.53 -36.46
CA GLU A 673 5.09 51.82 -37.16
C GLU A 673 3.83 51.94 -38.04
N PRO A 674 3.18 53.13 -38.09
CA PRO A 674 1.99 53.34 -38.92
C PRO A 674 2.37 53.79 -40.33
N ILE A 675 1.64 53.28 -41.33
CA ILE A 675 1.59 53.86 -42.68
C ILE A 675 0.28 54.64 -42.80
N ASP A 676 0.42 55.93 -43.09
CA ASP A 676 -0.68 56.89 -43.26
C ASP A 676 -1.21 56.95 -44.71
N ASP A 677 -2.51 57.24 -44.77
CA ASP A 677 -3.30 57.94 -45.79
C ASP A 677 -3.62 57.28 -47.15
N THR A 678 -4.90 56.97 -47.37
CA THR A 678 -5.81 57.90 -48.07
C THR A 678 -7.26 57.40 -48.16
N THR A 679 -8.16 58.33 -47.88
CA THR A 679 -9.63 58.31 -47.95
C THR A 679 -10.20 58.09 -49.36
N ASP A 680 -11.30 57.35 -49.50
CA ASP A 680 -12.58 57.88 -50.02
C ASP A 680 -13.75 56.86 -50.08
N ALA A 681 -14.94 57.39 -49.80
CA ALA A 681 -16.28 57.06 -50.30
C ALA A 681 -17.06 55.79 -49.84
N VAL A 682 -17.95 56.03 -48.85
CA VAL A 682 -19.41 55.79 -48.80
C VAL A 682 -20.06 54.91 -49.90
N GLU A 683 -20.72 53.79 -49.53
CA GLU A 683 -22.20 53.61 -49.56
C GLU A 683 -22.68 52.20 -49.16
N GLU A 684 -23.70 52.22 -48.30
CA GLU A 684 -24.92 51.40 -48.19
C GLU A 684 -24.91 49.85 -48.20
N ALA A 685 -25.61 49.37 -47.17
CA ALA A 685 -26.20 48.06 -46.91
C ALA A 685 -26.88 47.35 -48.10
N VAL A 686 -26.97 46.02 -48.01
CA VAL A 686 -28.23 45.26 -47.78
C VAL A 686 -27.93 43.75 -47.73
N ASP A 687 -28.43 43.17 -46.64
CA ASP A 687 -28.97 41.83 -46.38
C ASP A 687 -29.11 40.82 -47.56
N ASP A 688 -28.82 39.55 -47.28
CA ASP A 688 -29.82 38.46 -47.20
C ASP A 688 -29.34 37.08 -47.74
N THR A 689 -29.44 36.11 -46.83
CA THR A 689 -29.77 34.67 -46.92
C THR A 689 -29.05 33.60 -47.76
N THR A 690 -29.02 32.43 -47.08
CA THR A 690 -29.23 31.03 -47.55
C THR A 690 -28.08 30.32 -48.26
N ASP A 691 -27.90 29.01 -48.16
CA ASP A 691 -28.26 27.92 -47.24
C ASP A 691 -27.48 26.70 -47.78
N THR A 692 -27.18 25.75 -46.90
CA THR A 692 -26.88 24.32 -47.10
C THR A 692 -26.63 23.75 -48.51
N THR A 693 -25.61 22.87 -48.66
CA THR A 693 -25.78 21.39 -48.63
C THR A 693 -24.55 20.67 -49.22
N THR A 694 -23.94 19.81 -48.40
CA THR A 694 -23.42 18.45 -48.64
C THR A 694 -23.33 17.90 -50.07
N THR A 695 -22.20 17.28 -50.44
CA THR A 695 -22.12 15.86 -50.88
C THR A 695 -20.68 15.40 -51.14
N ALA A 696 -20.39 14.20 -50.63
CA ALA A 696 -19.18 13.40 -50.80
C ALA A 696 -19.24 12.53 -52.08
N THR A 697 -18.19 11.69 -52.26
CA THR A 697 -17.93 10.60 -53.23
C THR A 697 -17.07 10.96 -54.44
N ASP A 698 -16.15 10.14 -54.95
CA ASP A 698 -15.34 8.99 -54.48
C ASP A 698 -14.34 8.68 -55.61
N ASP A 699 -13.32 7.87 -55.32
CA ASP A 699 -12.54 7.02 -56.24
C ASP A 699 -11.59 7.63 -57.31
N ALA A 700 -10.29 7.26 -57.21
CA ALA A 700 -9.68 6.18 -58.01
C ALA A 700 -8.13 6.27 -58.14
N VAL A 701 -7.45 5.37 -57.42
CA VAL A 701 -6.37 4.41 -57.82
C VAL A 701 -5.36 4.74 -58.95
N SER A 702 -4.07 4.51 -58.66
CA SER A 702 -3.06 3.71 -59.43
C SER A 702 -1.65 4.34 -59.29
N ASP A 703 -0.50 3.69 -59.10
CA ASP A 703 -0.04 2.32 -58.77
C ASP A 703 1.53 2.41 -58.75
N THR A 704 2.20 1.33 -58.33
CA THR A 704 3.64 0.98 -58.33
C THR A 704 4.44 1.34 -57.05
N THR A 705 4.73 0.43 -56.11
CA THR A 705 5.56 -0.81 -56.11
C THR A 705 7.03 -0.53 -56.47
N ASP A 706 8.09 -1.04 -55.84
CA ASP A 706 8.36 -1.97 -54.73
C ASP A 706 9.91 -2.00 -54.60
N THR A 707 10.49 -2.14 -53.40
CA THR A 707 11.57 -3.09 -53.06
C THR A 707 12.20 -2.81 -51.70
N THR A 708 12.38 -3.92 -51.00
CA THR A 708 12.77 -4.13 -49.61
C THR A 708 14.28 -4.38 -49.42
N ASP A 709 14.66 -4.39 -48.14
CA ASP A 709 15.65 -5.29 -47.49
C ASP A 709 17.17 -5.04 -47.60
N ASP A 710 17.69 -4.55 -46.46
CA ASP A 710 18.52 -5.26 -45.47
C ASP A 710 20.03 -5.54 -45.64
N VAL A 711 20.73 -5.18 -44.54
CA VAL A 711 21.90 -5.80 -43.86
C VAL A 711 23.33 -5.62 -44.45
N VAL A 712 24.23 -5.00 -43.66
CA VAL A 712 25.39 -5.64 -42.96
C VAL A 712 26.16 -4.68 -42.00
N ASP A 713 26.13 -5.02 -40.71
CA ASP A 713 27.22 -5.23 -39.72
C ASP A 713 28.52 -4.38 -39.65
N ALA A 714 28.83 -3.90 -38.41
CA ALA A 714 30.07 -4.19 -37.63
C ALA A 714 30.79 -3.02 -36.89
N THR A 715 30.75 -3.09 -35.54
CA THR A 715 31.86 -2.97 -34.55
C THR A 715 32.46 -1.63 -34.04
N ALA A 716 32.35 -1.49 -32.69
CA ALA A 716 33.37 -1.17 -31.66
C ALA A 716 33.82 0.27 -31.29
N THR A 717 33.77 0.50 -29.96
CA THR A 717 34.23 1.50 -28.93
C THR A 717 35.65 2.12 -29.11
N PRO A 718 36.23 3.06 -28.26
CA PRO A 718 35.82 3.61 -26.93
C PRO A 718 36.13 5.12 -26.56
N ARG A 719 35.62 5.52 -25.37
CA ARG A 719 36.00 6.53 -24.32
C ARG A 719 37.31 7.37 -24.43
N PRO A 720 37.36 8.59 -23.82
CA PRO A 720 38.54 8.98 -23.04
C PRO A 720 38.32 9.89 -21.79
N THR A 721 39.29 9.84 -20.86
CA THR A 721 39.64 10.81 -19.79
C THR A 721 41.08 10.48 -19.33
N PRO A 722 41.81 11.27 -18.50
CA PRO A 722 42.19 12.70 -18.49
C PRO A 722 43.74 12.88 -18.60
N THR A 723 44.29 14.12 -18.58
CA THR A 723 45.61 14.46 -17.96
C THR A 723 45.82 15.99 -17.85
N ALA A 724 46.48 16.39 -16.76
CA ALA A 724 46.73 17.72 -16.21
C ALA A 724 47.98 18.50 -16.72
N THR A 725 47.93 19.83 -16.50
CA THR A 725 48.92 20.90 -16.15
C THR A 725 50.40 20.83 -16.59
N PRO A 726 51.03 21.99 -16.96
CA PRO A 726 51.79 22.78 -15.98
C PRO A 726 51.74 24.34 -16.11
N GLU A 727 51.87 25.03 -14.97
CA GLU A 727 52.26 26.44 -14.74
C GLU A 727 53.80 26.68 -14.90
N PRO A 728 54.43 27.84 -14.55
CA PRO A 728 54.15 29.29 -14.77
C PRO A 728 55.42 30.06 -15.26
N THR A 729 55.37 31.37 -15.56
CA THR A 729 56.56 32.27 -15.44
C THR A 729 56.27 33.79 -15.44
N ASP A 730 56.62 34.43 -14.32
CA ASP A 730 57.26 35.74 -14.07
C ASP A 730 56.97 37.02 -14.91
N THR A 731 56.47 38.04 -14.19
CA THR A 731 56.63 39.52 -14.32
C THR A 731 58.14 39.94 -14.30
N PRO A 732 58.63 41.18 -14.60
CA PRO A 732 57.98 42.50 -14.42
C PRO A 732 58.43 43.71 -15.30
N THR A 733 57.83 44.88 -14.98
CA THR A 733 58.35 46.28 -15.00
C THR A 733 57.87 47.27 -16.06
N GLY A 734 57.35 48.41 -15.58
CA GLY A 734 57.18 49.64 -16.35
C GLY A 734 56.30 50.70 -15.67
N ARG A 735 56.83 51.42 -14.67
CA ARG A 735 56.21 52.56 -13.97
C ARG A 735 56.43 53.88 -14.75
N THR A 736 55.41 54.73 -14.83
CA THR A 736 55.35 56.22 -14.68
C THR A 736 53.95 56.67 -15.14
N GLY A 737 53.09 57.41 -14.46
CA GLY A 737 53.17 58.28 -13.28
C GLY A 737 52.50 59.62 -13.63
N SER A 738 51.36 59.97 -13.00
CA SER A 738 50.98 61.33 -12.54
C SER A 738 49.49 61.41 -12.15
N ASP A 739 49.26 61.47 -10.84
CA ASP A 739 48.46 62.42 -10.04
C ASP A 739 47.06 62.90 -10.48
N ASP A 740 46.13 62.65 -9.56
CA ASP A 740 45.05 63.52 -9.05
C ASP A 740 43.91 63.95 -9.99
N ALA A 741 42.84 63.15 -9.98
CA ALA A 741 41.46 63.65 -9.89
C ALA A 741 40.50 62.54 -9.44
N ASP A 742 39.85 62.79 -8.31
CA ASP A 742 38.49 62.39 -7.93
C ASP A 742 38.21 60.92 -7.54
N ASP A 743 38.27 60.71 -6.22
CA ASP A 743 37.36 59.89 -5.41
C ASP A 743 35.89 60.11 -5.83
N VAL A 744 35.36 59.38 -6.83
CA VAL A 744 33.92 59.01 -6.96
C VAL A 744 33.78 57.85 -7.97
N LEU A 745 34.31 56.65 -7.69
CA LEU A 745 34.01 55.45 -8.51
C LEU A 745 34.09 54.17 -7.67
N ASP A 746 33.38 54.13 -6.54
CA ASP A 746 33.36 52.95 -5.66
C ASP A 746 31.96 52.36 -5.49
N ASP A 747 31.05 52.50 -6.46
CA ASP A 747 29.66 52.08 -6.20
C ASP A 747 28.80 51.57 -7.39
N LEU A 748 29.37 51.04 -8.49
CA LEU A 748 28.53 50.64 -9.63
C LEU A 748 28.90 49.35 -10.38
N ASP A 749 29.61 48.38 -9.77
CA ASP A 749 29.92 47.09 -10.44
C ASP A 749 29.54 45.82 -9.65
N ARG A 750 28.63 45.90 -8.66
CA ARG A 750 28.01 44.69 -8.09
C ARG A 750 26.75 44.34 -8.89
N GLN A 751 26.89 43.43 -9.85
CA GLN A 751 25.78 42.49 -10.04
C GLN A 751 25.65 41.69 -8.73
N PRO A 752 24.45 41.52 -8.14
CA PRO A 752 24.29 40.60 -7.03
C PRO A 752 24.78 39.22 -7.48
N ASP A 753 25.51 38.51 -6.62
CA ASP A 753 25.81 37.10 -6.88
C ASP A 753 24.50 36.30 -7.04
N ALA A 754 24.58 35.17 -7.74
CA ALA A 754 23.41 34.36 -8.12
C ALA A 754 22.48 34.08 -6.93
N PHE A 755 23.07 33.81 -5.77
CA PHE A 755 22.38 33.60 -4.50
C PHE A 755 21.56 34.83 -4.07
N THR A 756 22.20 36.00 -3.94
CA THR A 756 21.52 37.25 -3.56
C THR A 756 20.41 37.59 -4.55
N GLY A 757 20.62 37.35 -5.85
CA GLY A 757 19.61 37.54 -6.88
C GLY A 757 18.37 36.66 -6.69
N LEU A 758 18.56 35.38 -6.36
CA LEU A 758 17.48 34.44 -6.09
C LEU A 758 16.69 34.80 -4.83
N VAL A 759 17.38 35.08 -3.72
CA VAL A 759 16.74 35.50 -2.46
C VAL A 759 15.93 36.78 -2.64
N THR A 760 16.46 37.76 -3.40
CA THR A 760 15.73 38.99 -3.74
C THR A 760 14.47 38.70 -4.57
N ALA A 761 14.53 37.74 -5.50
CA ALA A 761 13.37 37.37 -6.30
C ALA A 761 12.29 36.66 -5.46
N LEU A 762 12.70 35.79 -4.52
CA LEU A 762 11.81 35.13 -3.56
C LEU A 762 11.13 36.14 -2.63
N ASP A 763 11.89 37.08 -2.06
CA ASP A 763 11.38 38.20 -1.26
C ASP A 763 10.30 39.00 -2.03
N ALA A 764 10.59 39.37 -3.27
CA ALA A 764 9.63 40.09 -4.09
C ALA A 764 8.36 39.27 -4.43
N GLY A 765 8.49 37.95 -4.53
CA GLY A 765 7.37 37.01 -4.62
C GLY A 765 6.53 37.00 -3.34
N THR A 766 7.18 36.89 -2.19
CA THR A 766 6.55 36.92 -0.85
C THR A 766 5.76 38.22 -0.64
N ARG A 767 6.32 39.39 -0.97
CA ARG A 767 5.58 40.67 -0.92
C ARG A 767 4.35 40.69 -1.84
N ALA A 768 4.42 40.06 -3.01
CA ALA A 768 3.28 39.96 -3.90
C ALA A 768 2.19 39.04 -3.32
N ALA A 769 2.58 37.94 -2.66
CA ALA A 769 1.66 37.05 -1.96
C ALA A 769 0.97 37.73 -0.76
N VAL A 770 1.70 38.55 0.01
CA VAL A 770 1.12 39.40 1.08
C VAL A 770 -0.03 40.25 0.53
N ARG A 771 0.23 41.00 -0.54
CA ARG A 771 -0.78 41.88 -1.15
C ARG A 771 -1.98 41.11 -1.71
N ALA A 772 -1.75 39.93 -2.28
CA ALA A 772 -2.83 39.06 -2.77
C ALA A 772 -3.69 38.54 -1.62
N ASN A 773 -3.06 38.06 -0.54
CA ASN A 773 -3.74 37.60 0.66
C ASN A 773 -4.53 38.73 1.33
N ASP A 774 -3.94 39.91 1.55
CA ASP A 774 -4.64 41.06 2.17
C ASP A 774 -5.91 41.45 1.39
N ALA A 775 -5.82 41.49 0.06
CA ALA A 775 -6.96 41.79 -0.80
C ALA A 775 -8.05 40.69 -0.70
N ALA A 776 -7.65 39.42 -0.74
CA ALA A 776 -8.58 38.29 -0.62
C ALA A 776 -9.27 38.24 0.75
N GLN A 777 -8.53 38.46 1.85
CA GLN A 777 -9.08 38.52 3.21
C GLN A 777 -10.03 39.72 3.40
N ALA A 778 -9.78 40.83 2.70
CA ALA A 778 -10.67 41.99 2.67
C ALA A 778 -11.93 41.80 1.79
N GLY A 779 -12.01 40.69 1.02
CA GLY A 779 -13.07 40.43 0.06
C GLY A 779 -12.95 41.22 -1.24
N ASP A 780 -11.79 41.82 -1.52
CA ASP A 780 -11.46 42.50 -2.78
C ASP A 780 -10.82 41.52 -3.77
N PHE A 781 -11.65 40.63 -4.32
CA PHE A 781 -11.20 39.52 -5.15
C PHE A 781 -10.65 39.95 -6.52
N GLU A 782 -11.10 41.08 -7.06
CA GLU A 782 -10.58 41.62 -8.33
C GLU A 782 -9.13 42.06 -8.16
N THR A 783 -8.85 42.83 -7.10
CA THR A 783 -7.48 43.19 -6.74
C THR A 783 -6.63 41.95 -6.43
N ALA A 784 -7.18 40.97 -5.70
CA ALA A 784 -6.47 39.73 -5.40
C ALA A 784 -6.05 38.99 -6.68
N ASP A 785 -6.93 38.90 -7.69
CA ASP A 785 -6.64 38.26 -8.97
C ASP A 785 -5.52 38.97 -9.75
N ASP A 786 -5.53 40.30 -9.76
CA ASP A 786 -4.45 41.07 -10.40
C ASP A 786 -3.10 40.84 -9.73
N ARG A 787 -3.08 40.76 -8.39
CA ARG A 787 -1.86 40.43 -7.63
C ARG A 787 -1.41 38.99 -7.89
N LEU A 788 -2.32 38.02 -7.97
CA LEU A 788 -2.04 36.63 -8.31
C LEU A 788 -1.44 36.47 -9.72
N ARG A 789 -1.98 37.18 -10.72
CA ARG A 789 -1.39 37.21 -12.08
C ARG A 789 0.02 37.80 -12.08
N GLY A 790 0.26 38.81 -11.26
CA GLY A 790 1.59 39.37 -11.02
C GLY A 790 2.55 38.36 -10.38
N LEU A 791 2.10 37.65 -9.35
CA LEU A 791 2.86 36.61 -8.68
C LEU A 791 3.24 35.48 -9.65
N ARG A 792 2.31 35.02 -10.50
CA ARG A 792 2.58 34.00 -11.53
C ARG A 792 3.76 34.36 -12.43
N ARG A 793 3.83 35.61 -12.90
CA ARG A 793 4.95 36.08 -13.74
C ARG A 793 6.28 36.05 -12.99
N ARG A 794 6.27 36.34 -11.69
CA ARG A 794 7.48 36.28 -10.84
C ARG A 794 7.94 34.84 -10.61
N THR A 795 7.01 33.90 -10.41
CA THR A 795 7.34 32.47 -10.31
C THR A 795 8.10 31.95 -11.52
N VAL A 796 7.64 32.30 -12.73
CA VAL A 796 8.35 31.97 -13.98
C VAL A 796 9.74 32.59 -13.99
N ALA A 797 9.87 33.85 -13.58
CA ALA A 797 11.17 34.52 -13.52
C ALA A 797 12.14 33.88 -12.50
N ILE A 798 11.63 33.35 -11.38
CA ILE A 798 12.43 32.61 -10.38
C ILE A 798 12.94 31.30 -10.98
N ALA A 799 12.07 30.50 -11.60
CA ALA A 799 12.46 29.24 -12.26
C ALA A 799 13.56 29.48 -13.31
N ASP A 800 13.33 30.47 -14.18
CA ASP A 800 14.26 30.94 -15.19
C ASP A 800 15.63 31.39 -14.60
N ALA A 801 15.61 32.05 -13.44
CA ALA A 801 16.82 32.50 -12.78
C ALA A 801 17.63 31.32 -12.23
N ILE A 802 16.97 30.34 -11.62
CA ILE A 802 17.60 29.11 -11.13
C ILE A 802 18.23 28.35 -12.29
N GLU A 803 17.51 28.16 -13.40
CA GLU A 803 18.03 27.43 -14.56
C GLU A 803 19.34 28.06 -15.10
N ARG A 804 19.40 29.39 -15.17
CA ARG A 804 20.59 30.11 -15.67
C ARG A 804 21.76 30.10 -14.71
N THR A 805 21.52 30.00 -13.40
CA THR A 805 22.54 30.24 -12.37
C THR A 805 22.79 29.04 -11.45
N ARG A 806 22.18 27.87 -11.73
CA ARG A 806 22.28 26.65 -10.90
C ARG A 806 23.69 26.28 -10.48
N GLY A 807 24.68 26.43 -11.36
CA GLY A 807 26.08 26.09 -11.06
C GLY A 807 26.77 27.03 -10.06
N ASP A 808 26.18 28.19 -9.82
CA ASP A 808 26.67 29.23 -8.90
C ASP A 808 25.82 29.30 -7.61
N LEU A 809 24.83 28.41 -7.45
CA LEU A 809 23.98 28.30 -6.26
C LEU A 809 24.44 27.15 -5.34
N PRO A 810 24.21 27.26 -4.01
CA PRO A 810 24.42 26.17 -3.06
C PRO A 810 23.67 24.89 -3.47
N GLU A 811 24.26 23.71 -3.26
CA GLU A 811 23.85 22.45 -3.91
C GLU A 811 22.36 22.08 -3.71
N GLN A 812 21.83 22.20 -2.50
CA GLN A 812 20.45 21.82 -2.17
C GLN A 812 19.42 22.95 -2.39
N LEU A 813 19.85 24.20 -2.55
CA LEU A 813 18.96 25.37 -2.67
C LEU A 813 18.08 25.35 -3.94
N PRO A 814 18.63 25.09 -5.16
CA PRO A 814 17.82 24.94 -6.37
C PRO A 814 16.71 23.92 -6.19
N GLY A 815 17.04 22.73 -5.67
CA GLY A 815 16.08 21.64 -5.46
C GLY A 815 14.96 22.03 -4.50
N LEU A 816 15.29 22.70 -3.38
CA LEU A 816 14.31 23.21 -2.42
C LEU A 816 13.27 24.13 -3.10
N VAL A 817 13.74 25.11 -3.88
CA VAL A 817 12.84 26.09 -4.51
C VAL A 817 12.07 25.45 -5.66
N GLU A 818 12.73 24.71 -6.55
CA GLU A 818 12.12 24.10 -7.74
C GLU A 818 11.01 23.12 -7.40
N ARG A 819 11.11 22.38 -6.29
CA ARG A 819 10.07 21.47 -5.82
C ARG A 819 8.79 22.19 -5.35
N ARG A 820 8.92 23.43 -4.87
CA ARG A 820 7.78 24.22 -4.35
C ARG A 820 7.10 25.07 -5.42
N LEU A 821 7.78 25.45 -6.50
CA LEU A 821 7.20 26.29 -7.56
C LEU A 821 5.94 25.67 -8.21
N PRO A 822 5.88 24.36 -8.51
CA PRO A 822 4.65 23.74 -9.04
C PRO A 822 3.45 23.87 -8.10
N GLN A 823 3.66 23.80 -6.78
CA GLN A 823 2.60 24.03 -5.79
C GLN A 823 2.13 25.49 -5.84
N VAL A 824 3.06 26.46 -5.92
CA VAL A 824 2.74 27.88 -6.09
C VAL A 824 1.89 28.11 -7.35
N GLU A 825 2.31 27.57 -8.49
CA GLU A 825 1.58 27.73 -9.76
C GLU A 825 0.18 27.11 -9.69
N ARG A 826 0.07 25.87 -9.21
CA ARG A 826 -1.22 25.18 -9.04
C ARG A 826 -2.17 25.98 -8.14
N ARG A 827 -1.67 26.54 -7.02
CA ARG A 827 -2.52 27.31 -6.09
C ARG A 827 -2.93 28.65 -6.65
N ILE A 828 -2.08 29.31 -7.45
CA ILE A 828 -2.47 30.52 -8.17
C ILE A 828 -3.61 30.23 -9.15
N GLU A 829 -3.53 29.13 -9.91
CA GLU A 829 -4.58 28.76 -10.86
C GLU A 829 -5.90 28.41 -10.17
N GLN A 830 -5.85 27.61 -9.10
CA GLN A 830 -7.02 27.31 -8.28
C GLN A 830 -7.63 28.59 -7.66
N ALA A 831 -6.79 29.51 -7.18
CA ALA A 831 -7.26 30.76 -6.59
C ALA A 831 -7.96 31.63 -7.63
N LEU A 832 -7.38 31.81 -8.82
CA LEU A 832 -7.96 32.57 -9.92
C LEU A 832 -9.28 31.95 -10.44
N ALA A 833 -9.42 30.63 -10.36
CA ALA A 833 -10.65 29.93 -10.72
C ALA A 833 -11.74 30.02 -9.65
N SER A 834 -11.40 30.36 -8.40
CA SER A 834 -12.35 30.47 -7.31
C SER A 834 -13.13 31.79 -7.36
N ASP A 835 -14.46 31.70 -7.31
CA ASP A 835 -15.36 32.85 -7.27
C ASP A 835 -15.32 33.62 -5.92
N ARG A 836 -14.81 32.97 -4.86
CA ARG A 836 -14.65 33.49 -3.49
C ARG A 836 -13.43 32.93 -2.81
#